data_AF-A0A6F9DDS4-F1
#
_entry.id   AF-A0A6F9DDS4-F1
#
_cell.length_a   1.000
_cell.length_b   1.000
_cell.length_c   1.000
_cell.angle_alpha   90.00
_cell.angle_beta   90.00
_cell.angle_gamma   90.00
#
_symmetry.space_group_name_H-M   'P 1'
#
loop_
_entity.id
_entity.type
_entity.pdbx_description
1 polymer ?
#
loop_
_entity_poly.entity_id
_entity_poly.type
_entity_poly.pdbx_seq_one_letter_code
_entity_poly.pdbx_strand_id
1 'polypeptide(L)'
;MFKKLRQRLETEEATSPGKDGTNGTPNMSRRYDEGRRPSNSSAARGRITASNLFRSDSLSSLNGSENEMPTDSSSKEDLYTMLMNRTTQVKRMEVKLAEYGQSLKERTKECEKLSSALEKQQDNALRKLNELNDTYSKDKDRYETTICRLEESESSLSNTKTVLEEENERLKSALDDWEKQKEEFNQTKTEFYEKRDNSEELHDLQRQEMAKLKHMLMNSEKESKRLQIGLDEHMADLIQTREKNDELEAILRKNTEDLKVKESALREIENERNKLKDDKEKNESLIKKLTSNNNNLKDKLSCLALDLQKTRSSLSTVENRHSSLSEKYDSLKHSCEAVMSKSKTESEERQSLIDHLQSKLQLMEKRSGTHKLPQDEQMQAFLAERAALETKLEESHQQLVNIKSTWSDKINHLENQVSHLNSKIAEDCQEISQKTSQLKESQEKIASLTGEIATLKEDADDLTSHNETYLQQVAELEAKLIEKQTLHDIELGKSAKLQSELEEKLCDKRKSHLLDIEKFDKTLLEQTEDIANLKASHCLEINAYMEKMTSLEEEIKKLQEDLENKNSEISSRERINSEMAISLEEVRSDREDLKKKVAQMEENLNSNIQLLEESKNTEEQLREELSSTQGELSMTQQQLSDVTQRFDEAQAELSKKSEGLLQSHDSSQQKEETLRNLELKVEDLQSHLGSRTEELMHCKEEIANLKNNQAEEGEEVKMLRIEKSTLEDRVLEKDRSLKLNQQRLVDLKKALQKELNKQGAATSVDRSRSERRRSSSRPGKGSLAASNDTTNHRTVAHENGVTPEAVVDPIPSLLAGDMALDDPSLNDGQRDVVIKYLKHVVLRFLSCGQSEAQQLVKAISMILKFTKDEENLVKEVLEYRTSWFGSRPSTKNVIKPSFKGKSRHKR
;
A
#
# COMPACT_ATOMS: atom_id res chain seq x y z
N MET A 1 17.50 55.58 12.02
CA MET A 1 17.13 55.97 13.40
C MET A 1 16.15 54.91 13.90
N PHE A 2 16.24 54.33 15.11
CA PHE A 2 17.22 54.51 16.19
C PHE A 2 18.30 53.41 16.17
N LYS A 3 19.58 53.80 16.20
CA LYS A 3 20.74 52.90 16.33
C LYS A 3 21.58 53.38 17.51
N LYS A 4 21.07 53.17 18.73
CA LYS A 4 21.73 53.42 20.04
C LYS A 4 20.76 53.11 21.19
N LEU A 5 20.92 51.94 21.82
CA LEU A 5 20.97 51.69 23.27
C LEU A 5 21.09 50.16 23.49
N ARG A 6 21.90 49.71 24.45
CA ARG A 6 22.04 48.30 24.89
C ARG A 6 22.38 47.25 23.82
N GLN A 7 23.46 47.48 23.07
CA GLN A 7 24.45 46.43 22.86
C GLN A 7 25.75 46.92 23.54
N ARG A 8 26.44 46.04 24.28
CA ARG A 8 27.63 46.30 25.13
C ARG A 8 27.32 47.08 26.43
N LEU A 9 27.95 46.79 27.58
CA LEU A 9 28.94 45.76 27.96
C LEU A 9 28.76 45.40 29.47
N GLU A 10 29.69 44.60 30.05
CA GLU A 10 29.63 43.89 31.36
C GLU A 10 28.89 42.54 31.27
N THR A 11 29.53 41.37 31.14
CA THR A 11 30.94 40.91 31.00
C THR A 11 31.91 41.14 32.16
N GLU A 12 32.10 40.10 32.98
CA GLU A 12 33.37 39.39 33.25
C GLU A 12 33.03 38.07 34.01
N GLU A 13 33.86 37.03 34.10
CA GLU A 13 35.29 36.88 33.83
C GLU A 13 35.62 35.76 32.82
N ALA A 14 36.76 35.88 32.11
CA ALA A 14 37.66 34.77 31.73
C ALA A 14 38.98 35.27 31.06
N THR A 15 39.79 36.02 31.80
CA THR A 15 41.26 36.15 31.65
C THR A 15 41.93 36.33 30.25
N SER A 16 42.38 37.58 30.01
CA SER A 16 43.81 37.95 29.74
C SER A 16 44.49 37.58 28.37
N PRO A 17 45.61 38.22 27.94
CA PRO A 17 46.21 39.53 28.32
C PRO A 17 46.51 40.49 27.13
N GLY A 18 46.73 41.80 27.41
CA GLY A 18 47.87 42.52 26.79
C GLY A 18 47.70 43.95 26.21
N LYS A 19 48.31 44.92 26.93
CA LYS A 19 49.00 46.16 26.46
C LYS A 19 48.24 47.48 26.12
N ASP A 20 48.66 48.52 26.87
CA ASP A 20 49.03 49.91 26.50
C ASP A 20 48.02 50.87 25.82
N GLY A 21 47.83 52.12 26.32
CA GLY A 21 46.98 53.09 25.59
C GLY A 21 46.65 54.53 26.05
N THR A 22 46.97 55.01 27.27
CA THR A 22 46.94 56.45 27.70
C THR A 22 45.64 57.32 27.64
N ASN A 23 45.31 57.96 28.78
CA ASN A 23 44.80 59.35 28.99
C ASN A 23 43.42 59.82 28.43
N GLY A 24 42.56 60.39 29.31
CA GLY A 24 41.47 61.31 28.91
C GLY A 24 40.25 61.45 29.84
N THR A 25 40.36 62.17 30.96
CA THR A 25 39.22 62.66 31.79
C THR A 25 38.67 64.01 31.26
N PRO A 26 37.52 64.61 31.70
CA PRO A 26 36.82 64.39 32.99
C PRO A 26 35.26 64.50 33.07
N ASN A 27 34.76 64.17 34.28
CA ASN A 27 33.76 64.91 35.12
C ASN A 27 32.25 64.54 35.15
N MET A 28 31.76 64.34 36.40
CA MET A 28 30.37 64.47 36.93
C MET A 28 29.25 63.57 36.32
N SER A 29 28.28 63.00 37.06
CA SER A 29 28.02 62.67 38.49
C SER A 29 26.72 61.79 38.50
N ARG A 30 26.25 61.03 39.51
CA ARG A 30 26.36 60.97 41.00
C ARG A 30 26.37 59.49 41.46
N ARG A 31 27.02 59.13 42.58
CA ARG A 31 26.51 58.83 43.95
C ARG A 31 25.33 57.83 44.09
N TYR A 32 25.29 56.93 45.08
CA TYR A 32 26.32 56.28 45.93
C TYR A 32 25.61 55.23 46.82
N ASP A 33 26.35 54.25 47.34
CA ASP A 33 26.10 53.76 48.70
C ASP A 33 27.43 53.56 49.48
N GLU A 34 27.31 53.49 50.80
CA GLU A 34 28.23 53.13 51.90
C GLU A 34 29.74 53.51 51.90
N GLY A 35 30.24 53.79 53.12
CA GLY A 35 31.63 53.45 53.47
C GLY A 35 32.58 54.53 54.00
N ARG A 36 32.27 55.21 55.14
CA ARG A 36 33.19 55.35 56.33
C ARG A 36 32.74 56.36 57.40
N ARG A 37 33.31 56.14 58.61
CA ARG A 37 33.56 57.07 59.74
C ARG A 37 33.93 58.51 59.30
N PRO A 38 33.75 59.59 60.12
CA PRO A 38 34.01 59.58 61.58
C PRO A 38 33.22 60.56 62.49
N SER A 39 33.62 60.53 63.77
CA SER A 39 33.74 61.65 64.75
C SER A 39 32.51 62.37 65.34
N ASN A 40 32.61 62.50 66.67
CA ASN A 40 31.87 63.38 67.58
C ASN A 40 31.71 64.85 67.12
N SER A 41 30.72 65.51 67.74
CA SER A 41 30.44 66.96 67.76
C SER A 41 29.78 67.52 66.48
N SER A 42 28.88 68.51 66.55
CA SER A 42 28.39 69.26 67.73
C SER A 42 26.89 69.59 67.63
N ALA A 43 26.22 69.76 68.78
CA ALA A 43 24.86 70.28 68.85
C ALA A 43 24.87 71.74 69.35
N ALA A 44 24.66 72.69 68.44
CA ALA A 44 24.58 74.13 68.68
C ALA A 44 23.93 74.81 67.44
N ARG A 45 23.17 75.90 67.51
CA ARG A 45 22.68 76.73 68.65
C ARG A 45 21.51 77.62 68.14
N GLY A 46 20.65 78.09 69.06
CA GLY A 46 19.58 79.07 68.77
C GLY A 46 18.32 78.76 69.58
N ARG A 47 18.02 79.32 70.76
CA ARG A 47 18.44 80.56 71.47
C ARG A 47 17.72 81.85 71.03
N ILE A 48 16.54 82.05 71.60
CA ILE A 48 15.83 83.31 71.87
C ILE A 48 15.32 83.13 73.32
N THR A 49 15.97 83.68 74.36
CA THR A 49 15.68 84.96 75.06
C THR A 49 14.25 85.07 75.62
N ALA A 50 14.01 85.58 76.83
CA ALA A 50 14.82 86.54 77.60
C ALA A 50 14.69 86.44 79.15
N SER A 51 15.57 87.19 79.83
CA SER A 51 15.36 87.95 81.10
C SER A 51 14.98 87.20 82.39
N ASN A 52 15.86 87.12 83.40
CA ASN A 52 16.17 88.14 84.45
C ASN A 52 15.31 87.91 85.72
N LEU A 53 15.77 88.04 86.96
CA LEU A 53 17.10 88.32 87.56
C LEU A 53 17.12 87.62 88.97
N PHE A 54 17.98 87.82 89.98
CA PHE A 54 19.00 88.83 90.30
C PHE A 54 20.13 88.20 91.17
N ARG A 55 20.70 88.97 92.11
CA ARG A 55 21.59 88.61 93.23
C ARG A 55 21.29 89.59 94.37
N SER A 56 21.53 89.21 95.62
CA SER A 56 22.22 90.06 96.61
C SER A 56 22.45 89.33 97.93
N ASP A 57 23.59 89.60 98.55
CA ASP A 57 23.96 89.12 99.89
C ASP A 57 23.37 89.97 101.03
N SER A 58 23.43 89.41 102.23
CA SER A 58 23.44 89.98 103.59
C SER A 58 23.49 91.52 103.80
N LEU A 59 22.76 92.02 104.82
CA LEU A 59 23.33 92.51 106.12
C LEU A 59 22.33 93.30 107.00
N SER A 60 22.61 93.34 108.32
CA SER A 60 22.11 94.27 109.38
C SER A 60 20.59 94.30 109.70
N SER A 61 20.07 94.33 110.94
CA SER A 61 20.51 94.77 112.30
C SER A 61 20.05 96.18 112.70
N LEU A 62 19.24 96.29 113.77
CA LEU A 62 19.40 97.27 114.87
C LEU A 62 18.45 97.01 116.07
N ASN A 63 19.01 97.09 117.29
CA ASN A 63 18.53 97.54 118.62
C ASN A 63 17.06 97.29 119.13
N GLY A 64 16.78 97.29 120.44
CA GLY A 64 17.63 97.39 121.65
C GLY A 64 17.33 96.24 122.63
N SER A 65 18.10 95.97 123.70
CA SER A 65 18.87 96.85 124.58
C SER A 65 18.00 97.79 125.43
N GLU A 66 17.61 97.33 126.63
CA GLU A 66 18.18 97.86 127.87
C GLU A 66 17.94 96.92 129.07
N ASN A 67 18.77 97.04 130.10
CA ASN A 67 18.77 96.20 131.31
C ASN A 67 19.37 96.99 132.48
N GLU A 68 18.52 97.59 133.31
CA GLU A 68 18.80 98.17 134.63
C GLU A 68 17.48 98.05 135.45
N MET A 69 17.44 97.56 136.69
CA MET A 69 17.92 98.15 137.97
C MET A 69 17.03 99.32 138.48
N PRO A 70 16.92 99.58 139.80
CA PRO A 70 17.29 98.77 140.97
C PRO A 70 16.23 98.76 142.13
N THR A 71 16.59 98.08 143.23
CA THR A 71 16.31 98.35 144.66
C THR A 71 15.10 99.17 145.15
N ASP A 72 14.43 98.57 146.14
CA ASP A 72 13.92 99.17 147.40
C ASP A 72 12.68 100.08 147.45
N SER A 73 11.87 99.82 148.50
CA SER A 73 10.82 100.66 149.08
C SER A 73 9.49 100.89 148.30
N SER A 74 8.76 99.80 148.01
CA SER A 74 7.28 99.86 148.04
C SER A 74 6.66 98.66 148.77
N SER A 75 5.39 98.80 149.10
CA SER A 75 4.57 97.92 149.93
C SER A 75 4.37 96.51 149.36
N LYS A 76 3.98 95.59 150.25
CA LYS A 76 3.65 94.17 149.98
C LYS A 76 2.53 93.97 148.94
N GLU A 77 1.72 95.00 148.69
CA GLU A 77 0.57 94.98 147.78
C GLU A 77 0.97 94.87 146.29
N ASP A 78 2.01 95.60 145.87
CA ASP A 78 2.33 95.80 144.44
C ASP A 78 2.87 94.52 143.74
N LEU A 79 3.49 93.61 144.50
CA LEU A 79 4.05 92.37 143.96
C LEU A 79 2.99 91.39 143.43
N TYR A 80 1.78 91.40 143.98
CA TYR A 80 0.73 90.45 143.62
C TYR A 80 0.13 90.72 142.23
N THR A 81 -0.06 91.99 141.87
CA THR A 81 -0.64 92.40 140.58
C THR A 81 0.34 92.15 139.43
N MET A 82 1.62 92.43 139.64
CA MET A 82 2.68 92.19 138.66
C MET A 82 2.83 90.69 138.32
N LEU A 83 2.75 89.80 139.32
CA LEU A 83 2.81 88.36 139.11
C LEU A 83 1.63 87.86 138.25
N MET A 84 0.40 88.30 138.55
CA MET A 84 -0.81 87.92 137.82
C MET A 84 -0.78 88.36 136.34
N ASN A 85 -0.29 89.58 136.07
CA ASN A 85 -0.10 90.09 134.71
C ASN A 85 0.93 89.28 133.92
N ARG A 86 2.04 88.88 134.56
CA ARG A 86 3.07 88.02 133.95
C ARG A 86 2.53 86.61 133.65
N THR A 87 1.72 86.03 134.54
CA THR A 87 1.05 84.73 134.32
C THR A 87 0.05 84.78 133.15
N THR A 88 -0.72 85.86 132.98
CA THR A 88 -1.64 86.02 131.83
C THR A 88 -0.94 86.39 130.52
N GLN A 89 0.31 86.88 130.57
CA GLN A 89 1.16 87.00 129.39
C GLN A 89 1.70 85.63 128.94
N VAL A 90 2.20 84.80 129.88
CA VAL A 90 2.66 83.43 129.59
C VAL A 90 1.55 82.60 128.94
N LYS A 91 0.33 82.59 129.51
CA LYS A 91 -0.81 81.87 128.93
C LYS A 91 -1.17 82.29 127.50
N ARG A 92 -1.00 83.57 127.16
CA ARG A 92 -1.21 84.05 125.78
C ARG A 92 -0.10 83.62 124.82
N MET A 93 1.13 83.44 125.31
CA MET A 93 2.23 82.88 124.52
C MET A 93 2.09 81.36 124.36
N GLU A 94 1.62 80.65 125.38
CA GLU A 94 1.30 79.21 125.32
C GLU A 94 0.20 78.92 124.28
N VAL A 95 -0.88 79.71 124.26
CA VAL A 95 -1.93 79.61 123.23
C VAL A 95 -1.36 79.87 121.83
N LYS A 96 -0.55 80.92 121.63
CA LYS A 96 0.08 81.19 120.32
C LYS A 96 1.06 80.10 119.89
N LEU A 97 1.79 79.48 120.82
CA LEU A 97 2.65 78.33 120.52
C LEU A 97 1.82 77.10 120.14
N ALA A 98 0.65 76.90 120.75
CA ALA A 98 -0.29 75.86 120.33
C ALA A 98 -0.90 76.15 118.95
N GLU A 99 -1.29 77.39 118.66
CA GLU A 99 -1.80 77.84 117.36
C GLU A 99 -0.75 77.68 116.24
N TYR A 100 0.50 78.07 116.47
CA TYR A 100 1.59 77.84 115.52
C TYR A 100 1.94 76.35 115.39
N GLY A 101 1.91 75.57 116.48
CA GLY A 101 2.10 74.12 116.45
C GLY A 101 0.99 73.38 115.70
N GLN A 102 -0.25 73.89 115.78
CA GLN A 102 -1.40 73.40 115.01
C GLN A 102 -1.25 73.78 113.53
N SER A 103 -0.92 75.04 113.23
CA SER A 103 -0.67 75.55 111.88
C SER A 103 0.47 74.79 111.19
N LEU A 104 1.55 74.45 111.92
CA LEU A 104 2.64 73.62 111.43
C LEU A 104 2.17 72.18 111.13
N LYS A 105 1.40 71.55 112.02
CA LYS A 105 0.82 70.22 111.77
C LYS A 105 -0.10 70.21 110.55
N GLU A 106 -0.88 71.27 110.34
CA GLU A 106 -1.76 71.40 109.17
C GLU A 106 -0.97 71.64 107.89
N ARG A 107 0.07 72.49 107.93
CA ARG A 107 1.00 72.70 106.81
C ARG A 107 1.77 71.43 106.46
N THR A 108 2.22 70.65 107.44
CA THR A 108 2.89 69.35 107.21
C THR A 108 1.92 68.36 106.57
N LYS A 109 0.68 68.23 107.08
CA LYS A 109 -0.36 67.40 106.45
C LYS A 109 -0.71 67.84 105.03
N GLU A 110 -0.63 69.13 104.73
CA GLU A 110 -0.83 69.65 103.38
C GLU A 110 0.35 69.31 102.45
N CYS A 111 1.59 69.47 102.93
CA CYS A 111 2.78 69.00 102.22
C CYS A 111 2.77 67.48 101.98
N GLU A 112 2.36 66.68 102.96
CA GLU A 112 2.17 65.22 102.84
C GLU A 112 1.12 64.89 101.76
N LYS A 113 -0.06 65.53 101.81
CA LYS A 113 -1.11 65.37 100.79
C LYS A 113 -0.63 65.75 99.38
N LEU A 114 0.08 66.87 99.25
CA LEU A 114 0.63 67.33 97.97
C LEU A 114 1.74 66.40 97.46
N SER A 115 2.58 65.88 98.36
CA SER A 115 3.59 64.87 98.02
C SER A 115 2.94 63.58 97.52
N SER A 116 1.97 63.02 98.24
CA SER A 116 1.24 61.82 97.80
C SER A 116 0.33 62.05 96.59
N ALA A 117 -0.08 63.29 96.30
CA ALA A 117 -0.78 63.63 95.07
C ALA A 117 0.18 63.70 93.87
N LEU A 118 1.35 64.30 94.05
CA LEU A 118 2.42 64.35 93.04
C LEU A 118 2.98 62.96 92.74
N GLU A 119 3.21 62.15 93.78
CA GLU A 119 3.61 60.74 93.69
C GLU A 119 2.57 59.93 92.88
N LYS A 120 1.28 60.03 93.21
CA LYS A 120 0.20 59.41 92.42
C LYS A 120 0.11 59.94 90.99
N GLN A 121 0.45 61.21 90.75
CA GLN A 121 0.50 61.77 89.40
C GLN A 121 1.69 61.23 88.61
N GLN A 122 2.86 61.07 89.25
CA GLN A 122 4.05 60.46 88.67
C GLN A 122 3.84 58.97 88.38
N ASP A 123 3.28 58.21 89.32
CA ASP A 123 2.88 56.80 89.12
C ASP A 123 1.90 56.63 87.94
N ASN A 124 0.96 57.55 87.79
CA ASN A 124 -0.04 57.52 86.71
C ASN A 124 0.60 57.91 85.36
N ALA A 125 1.54 58.86 85.36
CA ALA A 125 2.33 59.19 84.17
C ALA A 125 3.26 58.03 83.76
N LEU A 126 3.92 57.37 84.72
CA LEU A 126 4.76 56.20 84.50
C LEU A 126 3.94 54.99 84.04
N ARG A 127 2.77 54.74 84.62
CA ARG A 127 1.84 53.70 84.13
C ARG A 127 1.39 53.96 82.70
N LYS A 128 0.98 55.18 82.37
CA LYS A 128 0.61 55.55 80.99
C LYS A 128 1.79 55.43 80.01
N LEU A 129 3.01 55.77 80.43
CA LEU A 129 4.20 55.61 79.61
C LEU A 129 4.53 54.13 79.38
N ASN A 130 4.39 53.30 80.41
CA ASN A 130 4.55 51.85 80.31
C ASN A 130 3.46 51.21 79.44
N GLU A 131 2.18 51.57 79.64
CA GLU A 131 1.04 51.14 78.80
C GLU A 131 1.26 51.50 77.32
N LEU A 132 1.72 52.73 77.06
CA LEU A 132 2.06 53.20 75.71
C LEU A 132 3.23 52.40 75.12
N ASN A 133 4.30 52.21 75.89
CA ASN A 133 5.48 51.42 75.48
C ASN A 133 5.10 49.96 75.21
N ASP A 134 4.24 49.37 76.02
CA ASP A 134 3.66 48.05 75.85
C ASP A 134 2.87 47.94 74.55
N THR A 135 2.06 48.95 74.20
CA THR A 135 1.35 48.97 72.90
C THR A 135 2.31 49.12 71.73
N TYR A 136 3.31 50.00 71.82
CA TYR A 136 4.34 50.14 70.79
C TYR A 136 5.18 48.87 70.60
N SER A 137 5.50 48.14 71.67
CA SER A 137 6.16 46.83 71.57
C SER A 137 5.24 45.84 70.86
N LYS A 138 4.00 45.67 71.33
CA LYS A 138 3.04 44.71 70.74
C LYS A 138 2.76 45.00 69.26
N ASP A 139 2.70 46.26 68.85
CA ASP A 139 2.52 46.62 67.45
C ASP A 139 3.81 46.49 66.63
N LYS A 140 4.99 46.78 67.20
CA LYS A 140 6.28 46.43 66.59
C LYS A 140 6.41 44.92 66.35
N ASP A 141 6.12 44.11 67.36
CA ASP A 141 6.17 42.64 67.30
C ASP A 141 5.17 42.10 66.25
N ARG A 142 4.00 42.75 66.09
CA ARG A 142 3.05 42.46 65.00
C ARG A 142 3.61 42.82 63.63
N TYR A 143 4.21 44.00 63.46
CA TYR A 143 4.79 44.38 62.17
C TYR A 143 5.96 43.45 61.80
N GLU A 144 6.87 43.16 62.73
CA GLU A 144 7.98 42.24 62.50
C GLU A 144 7.48 40.82 62.17
N THR A 145 6.46 40.29 62.87
CA THR A 145 5.86 38.99 62.49
C THR A 145 5.03 39.01 61.20
N THR A 146 4.58 40.17 60.71
CA THR A 146 4.03 40.27 59.34
C THR A 146 5.11 40.37 58.27
N ILE A 147 6.23 41.05 58.57
CA ILE A 147 7.39 41.16 57.66
C ILE A 147 8.01 39.78 57.45
N CYS A 148 8.31 39.03 58.51
CA CYS A 148 8.89 37.69 58.38
C CYS A 148 8.01 36.72 57.59
N ARG A 149 6.67 36.78 57.71
CA ARG A 149 5.77 35.98 56.87
C ARG A 149 5.78 36.40 55.40
N LEU A 150 5.96 37.69 55.12
CA LEU A 150 6.12 38.18 53.75
C LEU A 150 7.46 37.73 53.17
N GLU A 151 8.55 37.85 53.92
CA GLU A 151 9.89 37.35 53.56
C GLU A 151 9.90 35.83 53.33
N GLU A 152 9.24 35.05 54.20
CA GLU A 152 9.00 33.61 54.01
C GLU A 152 8.22 33.32 52.72
N SER A 153 7.17 34.11 52.44
CA SER A 153 6.36 33.94 51.22
C SER A 153 7.11 34.36 49.95
N GLU A 154 7.93 35.41 49.99
CA GLU A 154 8.75 35.89 48.89
C GLU A 154 9.91 34.93 48.60
N SER A 155 10.55 34.39 49.65
CA SER A 155 11.52 33.30 49.55
C SER A 155 10.89 32.05 48.93
N SER A 156 9.71 31.64 49.40
CA SER A 156 8.96 30.51 48.82
C SER A 156 8.62 30.74 47.33
N LEU A 157 8.09 31.92 46.98
CA LEU A 157 7.77 32.28 45.60
C LEU A 157 9.03 32.33 44.72
N SER A 158 10.14 32.88 45.22
CA SER A 158 11.44 32.90 44.54
C SER A 158 11.93 31.48 44.24
N ASN A 159 11.86 30.57 45.21
CA ASN A 159 12.23 29.16 45.02
C ASN A 159 11.29 28.45 44.02
N THR A 160 9.98 28.72 44.03
CA THR A 160 9.08 28.17 43.00
C THR A 160 9.38 28.73 41.61
N LYS A 161 9.80 30.00 41.52
CA LYS A 161 10.20 30.63 40.26
C LYS A 161 11.48 30.01 39.71
N THR A 162 12.50 29.77 40.52
CA THR A 162 13.75 29.13 40.03
C THR A 162 13.50 27.70 39.58
N VAL A 163 12.68 26.91 40.30
CA VAL A 163 12.28 25.56 39.86
C VAL A 163 11.53 25.59 38.52
N LEU A 164 10.61 26.53 38.32
CA LEU A 164 9.90 26.69 37.05
C LEU A 164 10.81 27.20 35.91
N GLU A 165 11.85 27.99 36.21
CA GLU A 165 12.85 28.39 35.22
C GLU A 165 13.76 27.21 34.83
N GLU A 166 14.19 26.39 35.79
CA GLU A 166 14.92 25.14 35.54
C GLU A 166 14.09 24.12 34.74
N GLU A 167 12.81 23.94 35.08
CA GLU A 167 11.91 23.04 34.35
C GLU A 167 11.65 23.53 32.92
N ASN A 168 11.50 24.85 32.72
CA ASN A 168 11.30 25.43 31.39
C ASN A 168 12.55 25.29 30.50
N GLU A 169 13.76 25.53 31.01
CA GLU A 169 14.99 25.25 30.25
C GLU A 169 15.16 23.74 29.97
N ARG A 170 14.79 22.87 30.92
CA ARG A 170 14.82 21.41 30.72
C ARG A 170 13.83 20.96 29.63
N LEU A 171 12.65 21.55 29.56
CA LEU A 171 11.65 21.29 28.53
C LEU A 171 12.10 21.81 27.15
N LYS A 172 12.81 22.94 27.06
CA LYS A 172 13.43 23.41 25.81
C LYS A 172 14.49 22.45 25.30
N SER A 173 15.44 22.05 26.14
CA SER A 173 16.47 21.06 25.74
C SER A 173 15.85 19.75 25.27
N ALA A 174 14.80 19.27 25.95
CA ALA A 174 14.07 18.07 25.52
C ALA A 174 13.32 18.25 24.19
N LEU A 175 12.88 19.48 23.86
CA LEU A 175 12.26 19.81 22.57
C LEU A 175 13.31 19.84 21.44
N ASP A 176 14.46 20.47 21.69
CA ASP A 176 15.58 20.56 20.75
C ASP A 176 16.16 19.16 20.44
N ASP A 177 16.34 18.31 21.47
CA ASP A 177 16.75 16.91 21.31
C ASP A 177 15.73 16.10 20.49
N TRP A 178 14.44 16.32 20.68
CA TRP A 178 13.38 15.64 19.93
C TRP A 178 13.29 16.11 18.47
N GLU A 179 13.41 17.42 18.22
CA GLU A 179 13.49 18.00 16.87
C GLU A 179 14.70 17.44 16.11
N LYS A 180 15.85 17.33 16.78
CA LYS A 180 17.08 16.72 16.23
C LYS A 180 16.91 15.23 15.92
N GLN A 181 16.34 14.43 16.83
CA GLN A 181 16.04 13.01 16.55
C GLN A 181 15.06 12.84 15.38
N LYS A 182 14.07 13.73 15.26
CA LYS A 182 13.12 13.77 14.15
C LYS A 182 13.81 14.12 12.82
N GLU A 183 14.79 15.02 12.82
CA GLU A 183 15.56 15.34 11.62
C GLU A 183 16.51 14.18 11.23
N GLU A 184 17.22 13.58 12.18
CA GLU A 184 18.03 12.37 11.98
C GLU A 184 17.21 11.17 11.46
N PHE A 185 16.00 10.97 11.99
CA PHE A 185 15.07 9.96 11.48
C PHE A 185 14.60 10.24 10.05
N ASN A 186 14.31 11.51 9.72
CA ASN A 186 13.95 11.87 8.34
C ASN A 186 15.13 11.70 7.38
N GLN A 187 16.35 12.06 7.78
CA GLN A 187 17.56 11.90 6.97
C GLN A 187 17.88 10.42 6.71
N THR A 188 17.92 9.59 7.75
CA THR A 188 18.13 8.14 7.62
C THR A 188 17.04 7.46 6.80
N LYS A 189 15.78 7.92 6.91
CA LYS A 189 14.67 7.50 6.05
C LYS A 189 14.88 7.90 4.58
N THR A 190 15.32 9.12 4.27
CA THR A 190 15.63 9.52 2.89
C THR A 190 16.79 8.72 2.31
N GLU A 191 17.87 8.51 3.09
CA GLU A 191 18.99 7.67 2.69
C GLU A 191 18.57 6.21 2.43
N PHE A 192 17.62 5.68 3.20
CA PHE A 192 17.10 4.32 2.98
C PHE A 192 16.37 4.21 1.65
N TYR A 193 15.52 5.17 1.29
CA TYR A 193 14.87 5.18 -0.02
C TYR A 193 15.89 5.38 -1.15
N GLU A 194 16.83 6.31 -1.02
CA GLU A 194 17.90 6.50 -2.01
C GLU A 194 18.73 5.22 -2.21
N LYS A 195 19.09 4.51 -1.14
CA LYS A 195 19.82 3.22 -1.23
C LYS A 195 18.96 2.12 -1.87
N ARG A 196 17.65 2.07 -1.60
CA ARG A 196 16.70 1.15 -2.24
C ARG A 196 16.58 1.42 -3.74
N ASP A 197 16.36 2.68 -4.11
CA ASP A 197 16.12 3.11 -5.48
C ASP A 197 17.36 2.89 -6.35
N ASN A 198 18.56 3.24 -5.85
CA ASN A 198 19.85 2.89 -6.47
C ASN A 198 20.04 1.36 -6.62
N SER A 199 19.56 0.55 -5.68
CA SER A 199 19.62 -0.92 -5.79
C SER A 199 18.64 -1.48 -6.82
N GLU A 200 17.47 -0.86 -6.99
CA GLU A 200 16.49 -1.22 -8.01
C GLU A 200 17.00 -0.86 -9.42
N GLU A 201 17.61 0.33 -9.59
CA GLU A 201 18.33 0.69 -10.83
C GLU A 201 19.47 -0.27 -11.15
N LEU A 202 20.30 -0.64 -10.16
CA LEU A 202 21.40 -1.59 -10.35
C LEU A 202 20.89 -2.99 -10.78
N HIS A 203 19.78 -3.46 -10.21
CA HIS A 203 19.17 -4.73 -10.62
C HIS A 203 18.57 -4.68 -12.03
N ASP A 204 18.03 -3.55 -12.47
CA ASP A 204 17.52 -3.41 -13.83
C ASP A 204 18.63 -3.25 -14.88
N LEU A 205 19.74 -2.59 -14.53
CA LEU A 205 20.97 -2.63 -15.32
C LEU A 205 21.51 -4.07 -15.43
N GLN A 206 21.59 -4.81 -14.33
CA GLN A 206 21.98 -6.24 -14.35
C GLN A 206 21.04 -7.08 -15.23
N ARG A 207 19.72 -6.86 -15.16
CA ARG A 207 18.74 -7.51 -16.04
C ARG A 207 18.98 -7.17 -17.52
N GLN A 208 19.27 -5.90 -17.83
CA GLN A 208 19.58 -5.44 -19.19
C GLN A 208 20.87 -6.07 -19.72
N GLU A 209 21.94 -6.13 -18.92
CA GLU A 209 23.20 -6.76 -19.30
C GLU A 209 23.04 -8.28 -19.50
N MET A 210 22.34 -8.97 -18.61
CA MET A 210 22.03 -10.40 -18.76
C MET A 210 21.18 -10.68 -20.01
N ALA A 211 20.23 -9.81 -20.35
CA ALA A 211 19.45 -9.91 -21.59
C ALA A 211 20.34 -9.70 -22.84
N LYS A 212 21.26 -8.72 -22.80
CA LYS A 212 22.23 -8.42 -23.86
C LYS A 212 23.21 -9.59 -24.06
N LEU A 213 23.76 -10.14 -22.98
CA LEU A 213 24.63 -11.32 -22.98
C LEU A 213 23.89 -12.55 -23.53
N LYS A 214 22.65 -12.80 -23.11
CA LYS A 214 21.80 -13.88 -23.64
C LYS A 214 21.55 -13.74 -25.15
N HIS A 215 21.29 -12.52 -25.64
CA HIS A 215 21.13 -12.25 -27.06
C HIS A 215 22.43 -12.43 -27.86
N MET A 216 23.56 -11.96 -27.32
CA MET A 216 24.89 -12.17 -27.91
C MET A 216 25.24 -13.66 -28.00
N LEU A 217 25.04 -14.41 -26.91
CA LEU A 217 25.27 -15.86 -26.85
C LEU A 217 24.38 -16.62 -27.84
N MET A 218 23.08 -16.30 -27.90
CA MET A 218 22.16 -16.93 -28.85
C MET A 218 22.55 -16.63 -30.31
N ASN A 219 23.17 -15.49 -30.59
CA ASN A 219 23.64 -15.17 -31.94
C ASN A 219 24.98 -15.83 -32.27
N SER A 220 25.91 -15.95 -31.31
CA SER A 220 27.14 -16.75 -31.53
C SER A 220 26.83 -18.24 -31.66
N GLU A 221 25.82 -18.76 -30.97
CA GLU A 221 25.32 -20.13 -31.13
C GLU A 221 24.70 -20.36 -32.52
N LYS A 222 23.87 -19.43 -33.01
CA LYS A 222 23.33 -19.47 -34.38
C LYS A 222 24.43 -19.42 -35.44
N GLU A 223 25.44 -18.57 -35.25
CA GLU A 223 26.53 -18.43 -36.20
C GLU A 223 27.47 -19.64 -36.19
N SER A 224 27.76 -20.19 -35.00
CA SER A 224 28.46 -21.48 -34.86
C SER A 224 27.71 -22.60 -35.58
N LYS A 225 26.39 -22.69 -35.44
CA LYS A 225 25.54 -23.66 -36.16
C LYS A 225 25.54 -23.45 -37.68
N ARG A 226 25.57 -22.20 -38.17
CA ARG A 226 25.74 -21.90 -39.61
C ARG A 226 27.11 -22.34 -40.13
N LEU A 227 28.17 -22.05 -39.40
CA LEU A 227 29.54 -22.43 -39.76
C LEU A 227 29.71 -23.95 -39.73
N GLN A 228 29.06 -24.66 -38.81
CA GLN A 228 29.02 -26.12 -38.81
C GLN A 228 28.30 -26.66 -40.06
N ILE A 229 27.10 -26.14 -40.38
CA ILE A 229 26.36 -26.56 -41.58
C ILE A 229 27.19 -26.31 -42.86
N GLY A 230 27.82 -25.13 -42.99
CA GLY A 230 28.69 -24.84 -44.14
C GLY A 230 29.97 -25.70 -44.19
N LEU A 231 30.49 -26.13 -43.04
CA LEU A 231 31.57 -27.10 -42.97
C LEU A 231 31.10 -28.50 -43.40
N ASP A 232 29.92 -28.93 -42.96
CA ASP A 232 29.32 -30.21 -43.33
C ASP A 232 28.98 -30.26 -44.84
N GLU A 233 28.47 -29.16 -45.41
CA GLU A 233 28.28 -28.96 -46.85
C GLU A 233 29.61 -29.05 -47.61
N HIS A 234 30.66 -28.33 -47.18
CA HIS A 234 31.98 -28.41 -47.80
C HIS A 234 32.66 -29.78 -47.65
N MET A 235 32.40 -30.53 -46.56
CA MET A 235 32.85 -31.92 -46.42
C MET A 235 32.12 -32.84 -47.41
N ALA A 236 30.82 -32.65 -47.63
CA ALA A 236 30.06 -33.41 -48.62
C ALA A 236 30.55 -33.14 -50.05
N ASP A 237 30.83 -31.88 -50.40
CA ASP A 237 31.46 -31.50 -51.69
C ASP A 237 32.86 -32.13 -51.85
N LEU A 238 33.66 -32.15 -50.78
CA LEU A 238 35.00 -32.78 -50.78
C LEU A 238 34.92 -34.31 -50.97
N ILE A 239 33.94 -34.97 -50.34
CA ILE A 239 33.69 -36.40 -50.54
C ILE A 239 33.28 -36.65 -52.00
N GLN A 240 32.29 -35.90 -52.53
CA GLN A 240 31.81 -36.09 -53.90
C GLN A 240 32.87 -35.77 -54.96
N THR A 241 33.74 -34.78 -54.73
CA THR A 241 34.87 -34.48 -55.64
C THR A 241 35.95 -35.55 -55.58
N ARG A 242 36.19 -36.16 -54.41
CA ARG A 242 37.06 -37.33 -54.27
C ARG A 242 36.50 -38.56 -54.97
N GLU A 243 35.22 -38.89 -54.77
CA GLU A 243 34.56 -40.02 -55.46
C GLU A 243 34.70 -39.89 -56.98
N LYS A 244 34.45 -38.69 -57.54
CA LYS A 244 34.65 -38.39 -58.97
C LYS A 244 36.12 -38.51 -59.40
N ASN A 245 37.09 -38.18 -58.55
CA ASN A 245 38.50 -38.39 -58.86
C ASN A 245 38.84 -39.90 -58.89
N ASP A 246 38.35 -40.67 -57.93
CA ASP A 246 38.57 -42.11 -57.85
C ASP A 246 37.91 -42.84 -59.04
N GLU A 247 36.73 -42.38 -59.51
CA GLU A 247 36.11 -42.80 -60.78
C GLU A 247 36.98 -42.47 -62.00
N LEU A 248 37.49 -41.24 -62.10
CA LEU A 248 38.36 -40.81 -63.21
C LEU A 248 39.69 -41.57 -63.21
N GLU A 249 40.27 -41.86 -62.05
CA GLU A 249 41.44 -42.72 -61.92
C GLU A 249 41.16 -44.15 -62.36
N ALA A 250 40.00 -44.73 -62.02
CA ALA A 250 39.61 -46.06 -62.49
C ALA A 250 39.48 -46.10 -64.03
N ILE A 251 38.88 -45.06 -64.63
CA ILE A 251 38.78 -44.90 -66.08
C ILE A 251 40.18 -44.74 -66.71
N LEU A 252 41.07 -43.94 -66.12
CA LEU A 252 42.44 -43.77 -66.60
C LEU A 252 43.24 -45.07 -66.53
N ARG A 253 43.18 -45.81 -65.41
CA ARG A 253 43.83 -47.12 -65.24
C ARG A 253 43.34 -48.14 -66.27
N LYS A 254 42.03 -48.18 -66.54
CA LYS A 254 41.50 -49.03 -67.62
C LYS A 254 42.05 -48.60 -68.99
N ASN A 255 42.00 -47.30 -69.30
CA ASN A 255 42.45 -46.78 -70.59
C ASN A 255 43.96 -47.00 -70.83
N THR A 256 44.80 -46.98 -69.78
CA THR A 256 46.22 -47.31 -69.91
C THR A 256 46.45 -48.81 -70.14
N GLU A 257 45.65 -49.70 -69.55
CA GLU A 257 45.72 -51.14 -69.84
C GLU A 257 45.23 -51.48 -71.25
N ASP A 258 44.09 -50.92 -71.66
CA ASP A 258 43.55 -50.99 -73.03
C ASP A 258 44.52 -50.40 -74.07
N LEU A 259 45.47 -49.55 -73.66
CA LEU A 259 46.54 -48.99 -74.50
C LEU A 259 47.76 -49.91 -74.53
N LYS A 260 48.23 -50.45 -73.40
CA LYS A 260 49.32 -51.47 -73.36
C LYS A 260 49.01 -52.67 -74.26
N VAL A 261 47.78 -53.19 -74.20
CA VAL A 261 47.34 -54.34 -75.02
C VAL A 261 47.36 -53.99 -76.52
N LYS A 262 47.08 -52.74 -76.89
CA LYS A 262 47.22 -52.28 -78.28
C LYS A 262 48.68 -52.09 -78.68
N GLU A 263 49.54 -51.63 -77.77
CA GLU A 263 50.98 -51.55 -78.02
C GLU A 263 51.62 -52.94 -78.20
N SER A 264 51.27 -53.94 -77.39
CA SER A 264 51.82 -55.30 -77.55
C SER A 264 51.39 -55.90 -78.89
N ALA A 265 50.10 -55.80 -79.24
CA ALA A 265 49.59 -56.23 -80.54
C ALA A 265 50.26 -55.49 -81.73
N LEU A 266 50.55 -54.20 -81.59
CA LEU A 266 51.30 -53.44 -82.61
C LEU A 266 52.76 -53.91 -82.73
N ARG A 267 53.43 -54.23 -81.62
CA ARG A 267 54.79 -54.82 -81.64
C ARG A 267 54.80 -56.21 -82.27
N GLU A 268 53.78 -57.02 -82.00
CA GLU A 268 53.61 -58.34 -82.63
C GLU A 268 53.45 -58.22 -84.14
N ILE A 269 52.54 -57.36 -84.61
CA ILE A 269 52.33 -57.07 -86.04
C ILE A 269 53.60 -56.49 -86.70
N GLU A 270 54.36 -55.64 -86.01
CA GLU A 270 55.64 -55.13 -86.53
C GLU A 270 56.70 -56.24 -86.62
N ASN A 271 56.77 -57.14 -85.63
CA ASN A 271 57.64 -58.31 -85.67
C ASN A 271 57.28 -59.29 -86.80
N GLU A 272 55.99 -59.54 -87.04
CA GLU A 272 55.53 -60.33 -88.20
C GLU A 272 55.87 -59.66 -89.52
N ARG A 273 55.61 -58.35 -89.65
CA ARG A 273 55.98 -57.55 -90.84
C ARG A 273 57.49 -57.64 -91.12
N ASN A 274 58.32 -57.61 -90.08
CA ASN A 274 59.77 -57.72 -90.20
C ASN A 274 60.20 -59.13 -90.65
N LYS A 275 59.65 -60.20 -90.05
CA LYS A 275 59.87 -61.59 -90.50
C LYS A 275 59.50 -61.77 -91.99
N LEU A 276 58.32 -61.29 -92.39
CA LEU A 276 57.84 -61.35 -93.78
C LEU A 276 58.72 -60.52 -94.74
N LYS A 277 59.29 -59.40 -94.29
CA LYS A 277 60.27 -58.62 -95.06
C LYS A 277 61.58 -59.40 -95.25
N ASP A 278 62.10 -60.01 -94.18
CA ASP A 278 63.33 -60.81 -94.26
C ASP A 278 63.15 -62.03 -95.17
N ASP A 279 62.00 -62.73 -95.09
CA ASP A 279 61.67 -63.85 -95.97
C ASP A 279 61.44 -63.41 -97.41
N LYS A 280 60.86 -62.22 -97.64
CA LYS A 280 60.81 -61.60 -98.97
C LYS A 280 62.22 -61.34 -99.51
N GLU A 281 63.14 -60.79 -98.72
CA GLU A 281 64.51 -60.52 -99.13
C GLU A 281 65.31 -61.80 -99.42
N LYS A 282 65.14 -62.85 -98.60
CA LYS A 282 65.67 -64.20 -98.85
C LYS A 282 65.15 -64.74 -100.19
N ASN A 283 63.83 -64.68 -100.42
CA ASN A 283 63.19 -65.15 -101.65
C ASN A 283 63.62 -64.35 -102.88
N GLU A 284 63.72 -63.02 -102.79
CA GLU A 284 64.30 -62.20 -103.86
C GLU A 284 65.75 -62.58 -104.16
N SER A 285 66.57 -62.88 -103.14
CA SER A 285 67.95 -63.34 -103.35
C SER A 285 68.00 -64.71 -104.04
N LEU A 286 67.06 -65.60 -103.73
CA LEU A 286 66.94 -66.92 -104.34
C LEU A 286 66.47 -66.81 -105.79
N ILE A 287 65.48 -65.97 -106.08
CA ILE A 287 65.04 -65.66 -107.44
C ILE A 287 66.21 -65.08 -108.25
N LYS A 288 66.95 -64.09 -107.73
CA LYS A 288 68.15 -63.52 -108.39
C LYS A 288 69.20 -64.60 -108.71
N LYS A 289 69.46 -65.55 -107.79
CA LYS A 289 70.34 -66.72 -108.02
C LYS A 289 69.81 -67.66 -109.10
N LEU A 290 68.52 -68.02 -109.05
CA LEU A 290 67.88 -68.92 -110.02
C LEU A 290 67.81 -68.31 -111.42
N THR A 291 67.50 -67.02 -111.55
CA THR A 291 67.53 -66.29 -112.83
C THR A 291 68.95 -66.24 -113.41
N SER A 292 69.97 -65.99 -112.59
CA SER A 292 71.37 -66.02 -113.01
C SER A 292 71.79 -67.41 -113.52
N ASN A 293 71.43 -68.48 -112.80
CA ASN A 293 71.70 -69.85 -113.23
C ASN A 293 70.93 -70.22 -114.52
N ASN A 294 69.66 -69.80 -114.65
CA ASN A 294 68.86 -70.03 -115.86
C ASN A 294 69.48 -69.31 -117.07
N ASN A 295 69.93 -68.06 -116.91
CA ASN A 295 70.69 -67.35 -117.96
C ASN A 295 71.98 -68.11 -118.33
N ASN A 296 72.78 -68.54 -117.34
CA ASN A 296 74.00 -69.31 -117.58
C ASN A 296 73.74 -70.64 -118.31
N LEU A 297 72.65 -71.35 -117.97
CA LEU A 297 72.20 -72.56 -118.67
C LEU A 297 71.71 -72.26 -120.09
N LYS A 298 71.00 -71.15 -120.30
CA LYS A 298 70.56 -70.67 -121.62
C LYS A 298 71.73 -70.27 -122.50
N ASP A 299 72.76 -69.63 -121.95
CA ASP A 299 73.99 -69.27 -122.66
C ASP A 299 74.79 -70.53 -123.03
N LYS A 300 74.92 -71.49 -122.11
CA LYS A 300 75.49 -72.82 -122.40
C LYS A 300 74.72 -73.56 -123.49
N LEU A 301 73.39 -73.54 -123.45
CA LEU A 301 72.53 -74.16 -124.46
C LEU A 301 72.66 -73.45 -125.81
N SER A 302 72.83 -72.13 -125.83
CA SER A 302 73.13 -71.33 -127.02
C SER A 302 74.50 -71.70 -127.62
N CYS A 303 75.54 -71.81 -126.80
CA CYS A 303 76.86 -72.28 -127.23
C CYS A 303 76.81 -73.71 -127.78
N LEU A 304 76.14 -74.63 -127.09
CA LEU A 304 75.92 -76.01 -127.56
C LEU A 304 75.10 -76.06 -128.85
N ALA A 305 74.10 -75.19 -129.03
CA ALA A 305 73.36 -75.08 -130.28
C ALA A 305 74.22 -74.55 -131.43
N LEU A 306 75.09 -73.57 -131.18
CA LEU A 306 76.08 -73.08 -132.15
C LEU A 306 77.12 -74.15 -132.50
N ASP A 307 77.60 -74.94 -131.53
CA ASP A 307 78.56 -76.02 -131.79
C ASP A 307 77.92 -77.23 -132.46
N LEU A 308 76.64 -77.53 -132.17
CA LEU A 308 75.81 -78.45 -132.95
C LEU A 308 75.58 -77.95 -134.38
N GLN A 309 75.40 -76.64 -134.59
CA GLN A 309 75.28 -76.06 -135.93
C GLN A 309 76.61 -76.14 -136.69
N LYS A 310 77.75 -75.85 -136.04
CA LYS A 310 79.10 -76.00 -136.62
C LYS A 310 79.37 -77.46 -136.99
N THR A 311 79.15 -78.41 -136.07
CA THR A 311 79.38 -79.84 -136.31
C THR A 311 78.43 -80.41 -137.36
N ARG A 312 77.17 -79.94 -137.44
CA ARG A 312 76.26 -80.26 -138.54
C ARG A 312 76.71 -79.67 -139.88
N SER A 313 77.28 -78.47 -139.89
CA SER A 313 77.84 -77.88 -141.12
C SER A 313 79.12 -78.59 -141.58
N SER A 314 80.00 -79.01 -140.67
CA SER A 314 81.18 -79.82 -141.01
C SER A 314 80.81 -81.25 -141.39
N LEU A 315 79.78 -81.83 -140.76
CA LEU A 315 79.21 -83.10 -141.22
C LEU A 315 78.70 -82.95 -142.64
N SER A 316 77.95 -81.88 -142.96
CA SER A 316 77.47 -81.62 -144.32
C SER A 316 78.62 -81.41 -145.34
N THR A 317 79.74 -80.77 -144.98
CA THR A 317 80.90 -80.72 -145.89
C THR A 317 81.60 -82.07 -146.04
N VAL A 318 81.59 -82.94 -145.02
CA VAL A 318 82.07 -84.32 -145.12
C VAL A 318 81.12 -85.20 -145.95
N GLU A 319 79.81 -85.07 -145.78
CA GLU A 319 78.76 -85.72 -146.59
C GLU A 319 78.91 -85.33 -148.06
N ASN A 320 78.95 -84.02 -148.37
CA ASN A 320 79.17 -83.53 -149.74
C ASN A 320 80.50 -84.02 -150.33
N ARG A 321 81.57 -84.09 -149.51
CA ARG A 321 82.86 -84.64 -149.95
C ARG A 321 82.79 -86.16 -150.17
N HIS A 322 82.00 -86.89 -149.39
CA HIS A 322 81.75 -88.32 -149.57
C HIS A 322 80.91 -88.57 -150.82
N SER A 323 79.82 -87.83 -151.05
CA SER A 323 79.02 -87.87 -152.27
C SER A 323 79.87 -87.61 -153.50
N SER A 324 80.69 -86.54 -153.51
CA SER A 324 81.61 -86.27 -154.62
C SER A 324 82.73 -87.31 -154.78
N LEU A 325 83.04 -88.08 -153.73
CA LEU A 325 83.97 -89.21 -153.83
C LEU A 325 83.26 -90.47 -154.36
N SER A 326 81.98 -90.67 -154.04
CA SER A 326 81.13 -91.71 -154.64
C SER A 326 80.92 -91.42 -156.12
N GLU A 327 80.48 -90.21 -156.50
CA GLU A 327 80.35 -89.80 -157.91
C GLU A 327 81.63 -90.06 -158.72
N LYS A 328 82.81 -89.82 -158.12
CA LYS A 328 84.12 -90.12 -158.72
C LYS A 328 84.42 -91.62 -158.76
N TYR A 329 84.06 -92.38 -157.72
CA TYR A 329 84.18 -93.83 -157.69
C TYR A 329 83.26 -94.48 -158.73
N ASP A 330 82.00 -94.08 -158.82
CA ASP A 330 81.01 -94.56 -159.78
C ASP A 330 81.37 -94.13 -161.21
N SER A 331 81.90 -92.92 -161.42
CA SER A 331 82.47 -92.50 -162.70
C SER A 331 83.71 -93.32 -163.09
N LEU A 332 84.59 -93.64 -162.14
CA LEU A 332 85.78 -94.46 -162.37
C LEU A 332 85.40 -95.93 -162.62
N LYS A 333 84.38 -96.44 -161.93
CA LYS A 333 83.77 -97.75 -162.11
C LYS A 333 83.15 -97.85 -163.50
N HIS A 334 82.31 -96.90 -163.90
CA HIS A 334 81.73 -96.85 -165.25
C HIS A 334 82.80 -96.66 -166.34
N SER A 335 83.89 -95.92 -166.07
CA SER A 335 85.05 -95.85 -166.97
C SER A 335 85.77 -97.20 -167.09
N CYS A 336 85.93 -97.93 -165.99
CA CYS A 336 86.49 -99.28 -165.97
C CYS A 336 85.57 -100.28 -166.70
N GLU A 337 84.25 -100.22 -166.48
CA GLU A 337 83.23 -100.98 -167.21
C GLU A 337 83.21 -100.64 -168.71
N ALA A 338 83.43 -99.39 -169.09
CA ALA A 338 83.57 -98.95 -170.47
C ALA A 338 84.87 -99.47 -171.13
N VAL A 339 85.99 -99.48 -170.41
CA VAL A 339 87.24 -100.09 -170.87
C VAL A 339 87.11 -101.61 -171.00
N MET A 340 86.45 -102.26 -170.04
CA MET A 340 86.20 -103.71 -170.07
C MET A 340 85.24 -104.10 -171.21
N SER A 341 84.17 -103.35 -171.45
CA SER A 341 83.26 -103.58 -172.58
C SER A 341 83.92 -103.29 -173.93
N LYS A 342 84.75 -102.24 -174.04
CA LYS A 342 85.55 -101.99 -175.25
C LYS A 342 86.57 -103.10 -175.53
N SER A 343 87.30 -103.54 -174.49
CA SER A 343 88.24 -104.66 -174.57
C SER A 343 87.52 -105.95 -175.00
N LYS A 344 86.31 -106.19 -174.47
CA LYS A 344 85.45 -107.29 -174.86
C LYS A 344 85.02 -107.21 -176.32
N THR A 345 84.53 -106.06 -176.82
CA THR A 345 84.14 -105.93 -178.23
C THR A 345 85.33 -106.09 -179.17
N GLU A 346 86.50 -105.53 -178.85
CA GLU A 346 87.72 -105.79 -179.64
C GLU A 346 88.14 -107.28 -179.59
N SER A 347 87.83 -108.00 -178.51
CA SER A 347 88.06 -109.46 -178.43
C SER A 347 87.04 -110.26 -179.24
N GLU A 348 85.78 -109.81 -179.31
CA GLU A 348 84.72 -110.45 -180.11
C GLU A 348 84.95 -110.23 -181.62
N GLU A 349 85.45 -109.06 -182.01
CA GLU A 349 85.95 -108.80 -183.38
C GLU A 349 87.11 -109.74 -183.75
N ARG A 350 88.12 -109.86 -182.87
CA ARG A 350 89.25 -110.81 -183.06
C ARG A 350 88.76 -112.26 -183.13
N GLN A 351 87.78 -112.65 -182.31
CA GLN A 351 87.20 -113.99 -182.36
C GLN A 351 86.46 -114.25 -183.68
N SER A 352 85.68 -113.29 -184.19
CA SER A 352 84.98 -113.44 -185.48
C SER A 352 85.94 -113.71 -186.66
N LEU A 353 87.13 -113.10 -186.63
CA LEU A 353 88.20 -113.32 -187.61
C LEU A 353 88.84 -114.71 -187.47
N ILE A 354 88.97 -115.20 -186.23
CA ILE A 354 89.41 -116.57 -185.93
C ILE A 354 88.36 -117.59 -186.40
N ASP A 355 87.08 -117.38 -186.13
CA ASP A 355 85.99 -118.28 -186.52
C ASP A 355 85.88 -118.41 -188.05
N HIS A 356 86.11 -117.32 -188.79
CA HIS A 356 86.17 -117.32 -190.26
C HIS A 356 87.33 -118.18 -190.80
N LEU A 357 88.47 -118.20 -190.11
CA LEU A 357 89.63 -119.05 -190.46
C LEU A 357 89.46 -120.50 -189.97
N GLN A 358 88.85 -120.73 -188.82
CA GLN A 358 88.56 -122.06 -188.28
C GLN A 358 87.47 -122.79 -189.09
N SER A 359 86.46 -122.07 -189.58
CA SER A 359 85.45 -122.62 -190.52
C SER A 359 86.08 -123.17 -191.80
N LYS A 360 87.23 -122.62 -192.22
CA LYS A 360 88.02 -123.10 -193.37
C LYS A 360 88.85 -124.35 -193.06
N LEU A 361 89.16 -124.61 -191.79
CA LEU A 361 89.86 -125.82 -191.32
C LEU A 361 88.89 -126.97 -191.00
N GLN A 362 87.72 -126.69 -190.41
CA GLN A 362 86.73 -127.72 -190.05
C GLN A 362 86.13 -128.46 -191.25
N LEU A 363 86.33 -127.96 -192.47
CA LEU A 363 85.98 -128.66 -193.71
C LEU A 363 87.01 -129.74 -194.14
N MET A 364 88.19 -129.81 -193.49
CA MET A 364 89.24 -130.78 -193.83
C MET A 364 89.31 -132.01 -192.92
N GLU A 365 89.02 -131.90 -191.62
CA GLU A 365 89.24 -132.99 -190.65
C GLU A 365 87.98 -133.70 -190.14
N LYS A 366 87.01 -133.95 -191.02
CA LYS A 366 85.96 -134.96 -190.79
C LYS A 366 86.54 -136.39 -190.91
N ARG A 367 87.19 -136.93 -189.87
CA ARG A 367 87.56 -138.36 -189.74
C ARG A 367 87.80 -138.83 -188.27
N SER A 368 86.97 -139.77 -187.76
CA SER A 368 87.05 -140.52 -186.46
C SER A 368 86.88 -139.74 -185.12
N GLY A 369 86.50 -140.31 -183.94
CA GLY A 369 85.81 -141.60 -183.63
C GLY A 369 85.83 -142.17 -182.16
N THR A 370 84.72 -142.07 -181.38
CA THR A 370 84.13 -143.02 -180.34
C THR A 370 84.74 -143.45 -178.94
N HIS A 371 83.92 -143.39 -177.84
CA HIS A 371 83.69 -144.36 -176.68
C HIS A 371 84.62 -144.50 -175.40
N LYS A 372 84.28 -145.08 -174.18
CA LYS A 372 83.02 -145.26 -173.30
C LYS A 372 83.16 -146.07 -171.92
N LEU A 373 82.56 -145.64 -170.77
CA LEU A 373 82.05 -146.37 -169.52
C LEU A 373 83.02 -146.83 -168.31
N PRO A 374 82.69 -147.70 -167.27
CA PRO A 374 82.37 -147.33 -165.83
C PRO A 374 82.86 -148.25 -164.62
N GLN A 375 82.53 -147.95 -163.33
CA GLN A 375 82.34 -148.91 -162.17
C GLN A 375 81.71 -148.25 -160.89
N ASP A 376 81.01 -149.00 -160.01
CA ASP A 376 80.44 -148.54 -158.69
C ASP A 376 80.22 -149.72 -157.69
N GLU A 377 80.44 -149.54 -156.36
CA GLU A 377 79.96 -150.46 -155.27
C GLU A 377 80.30 -150.03 -153.80
N GLN A 378 81.29 -149.16 -153.54
CA GLN A 378 81.87 -148.99 -152.18
C GLN A 378 81.08 -148.10 -151.19
N MET A 379 80.04 -147.39 -151.63
CA MET A 379 79.45 -146.26 -150.88
C MET A 379 78.70 -146.64 -149.58
N GLN A 380 78.16 -147.87 -149.49
CA GLN A 380 77.03 -148.15 -148.61
C GLN A 380 77.37 -148.36 -147.11
N ALA A 381 78.63 -148.69 -146.78
CA ALA A 381 79.02 -149.01 -145.40
C ALA A 381 79.15 -147.78 -144.47
N PHE A 382 79.73 -146.67 -144.97
CA PHE A 382 80.05 -145.49 -144.17
C PHE A 382 78.84 -144.72 -143.61
N LEU A 383 77.64 -144.95 -144.19
CA LEU A 383 76.43 -144.22 -143.78
C LEU A 383 75.86 -144.71 -142.43
N ALA A 384 76.13 -145.96 -142.03
CA ALA A 384 75.55 -146.53 -140.82
C ALA A 384 76.24 -146.06 -139.52
N GLU A 385 77.57 -145.97 -139.53
CA GLU A 385 78.36 -145.58 -138.35
C GLU A 385 78.11 -144.13 -137.92
N ARG A 386 77.97 -143.23 -138.91
CA ARG A 386 77.68 -141.80 -138.70
C ARG A 386 76.42 -141.57 -137.86
N ALA A 387 75.33 -142.27 -138.16
CA ALA A 387 74.04 -142.08 -137.47
C ALA A 387 74.10 -142.40 -135.97
N ALA A 388 74.96 -143.34 -135.55
CA ALA A 388 75.14 -143.72 -134.15
C ALA A 388 76.01 -142.73 -133.34
N LEU A 389 76.72 -141.82 -134.01
CA LEU A 389 77.47 -140.73 -133.38
C LEU A 389 76.63 -139.45 -133.26
N GLU A 390 75.77 -139.18 -134.24
CA GLU A 390 74.86 -138.02 -134.22
C GLU A 390 73.87 -138.08 -133.05
N THR A 391 73.35 -139.25 -132.68
CA THR A 391 72.45 -139.41 -131.53
C THR A 391 73.11 -139.12 -130.19
N LYS A 392 74.35 -139.61 -129.95
CA LYS A 392 75.09 -139.36 -128.70
C LYS A 392 75.49 -137.88 -128.52
N LEU A 393 75.69 -137.15 -129.62
CA LEU A 393 75.93 -135.72 -129.56
C LEU A 393 74.70 -134.98 -129.04
N GLU A 394 73.51 -135.35 -129.52
CA GLU A 394 72.25 -134.71 -129.13
C GLU A 394 71.86 -135.02 -127.67
N GLU A 395 72.09 -136.25 -127.19
CA GLU A 395 71.92 -136.60 -125.77
C GLU A 395 72.79 -135.73 -124.84
N SER A 396 74.04 -135.45 -125.25
CA SER A 396 74.97 -134.57 -124.52
C SER A 396 74.52 -133.11 -124.55
N HIS A 397 74.05 -132.62 -125.71
CA HIS A 397 73.47 -131.28 -125.83
C HIS A 397 72.25 -131.10 -124.93
N GLN A 398 71.32 -132.07 -124.90
CA GLN A 398 70.12 -131.98 -124.07
C GLN A 398 70.47 -131.95 -122.57
N GLN A 399 71.48 -132.71 -122.12
CA GLN A 399 71.99 -132.63 -120.75
C GLN A 399 72.57 -131.24 -120.43
N LEU A 400 73.38 -130.68 -121.33
CA LEU A 400 73.93 -129.32 -121.19
C LEU A 400 72.84 -128.23 -121.15
N VAL A 401 71.78 -128.36 -121.96
CA VAL A 401 70.62 -127.46 -121.95
C VAL A 401 69.86 -127.54 -120.62
N ASN A 402 69.63 -128.74 -120.09
CA ASN A 402 68.94 -128.93 -118.81
C ASN A 402 69.75 -128.37 -117.63
N ILE A 403 71.08 -128.55 -117.64
CA ILE A 403 71.99 -127.93 -116.69
C ILE A 403 71.93 -126.41 -116.84
N LYS A 404 72.03 -125.87 -118.06
CA LYS A 404 71.97 -124.42 -118.29
C LYS A 404 70.66 -123.81 -117.78
N SER A 405 69.51 -124.45 -118.01
CA SER A 405 68.21 -124.00 -117.48
C SER A 405 68.23 -123.94 -115.96
N THR A 406 68.56 -125.06 -115.29
CA THR A 406 68.53 -125.13 -113.82
C THR A 406 69.49 -124.16 -113.13
N TRP A 407 70.65 -123.84 -113.76
CA TRP A 407 71.53 -122.77 -113.29
C TRP A 407 70.95 -121.37 -113.56
N SER A 408 70.32 -121.12 -114.71
CA SER A 408 69.60 -119.87 -114.97
C SER A 408 68.43 -119.67 -114.00
N ASP A 409 67.65 -120.71 -113.70
CA ASP A 409 66.57 -120.65 -112.71
C ASP A 409 67.09 -120.34 -111.30
N LYS A 410 68.27 -120.89 -110.94
CA LYS A 410 68.92 -120.59 -109.66
C LYS A 410 69.49 -119.16 -109.61
N ILE A 411 70.02 -118.65 -110.71
CA ILE A 411 70.47 -117.25 -110.84
C ILE A 411 69.26 -116.31 -110.73
N ASN A 412 68.21 -116.52 -111.51
CA ASN A 412 66.95 -115.77 -111.44
C ASN A 412 66.39 -115.74 -110.00
N HIS A 413 66.44 -116.85 -109.27
CA HIS A 413 66.00 -116.90 -107.88
C HIS A 413 66.87 -116.06 -106.94
N LEU A 414 68.20 -116.08 -107.10
CA LEU A 414 69.13 -115.26 -106.32
C LEU A 414 69.00 -113.76 -106.68
N GLU A 415 68.82 -113.42 -107.94
CA GLU A 415 68.59 -112.03 -108.40
C GLU A 415 67.27 -111.47 -107.85
N ASN A 416 66.20 -112.27 -107.83
CA ASN A 416 64.94 -111.90 -107.18
C ASN A 416 65.10 -111.73 -105.66
N GLN A 417 65.90 -112.58 -104.99
CA GLN A 417 66.22 -112.41 -103.57
C GLN A 417 67.02 -111.11 -103.31
N VAL A 418 68.02 -110.81 -104.13
CA VAL A 418 68.80 -109.56 -104.04
C VAL A 418 67.92 -108.34 -104.33
N SER A 419 67.02 -108.41 -105.31
CA SER A 419 66.04 -107.36 -105.60
C SER A 419 65.11 -107.11 -104.41
N HIS A 420 64.56 -108.18 -103.81
CA HIS A 420 63.70 -108.07 -102.63
C HIS A 420 64.45 -107.51 -101.41
N LEU A 421 65.68 -107.97 -101.14
CA LEU A 421 66.52 -107.44 -100.06
C LEU A 421 66.86 -105.96 -100.29
N ASN A 422 67.19 -105.56 -101.52
CA ASN A 422 67.46 -104.15 -101.84
C ASN A 422 66.21 -103.27 -101.69
N SER A 423 65.03 -103.77 -102.09
CA SER A 423 63.75 -103.09 -101.80
C SER A 423 63.54 -102.93 -100.30
N LYS A 424 63.78 -103.99 -99.53
CA LYS A 424 63.58 -103.96 -98.08
C LYS A 424 64.55 -103.01 -97.36
N ILE A 425 65.82 -103.00 -97.77
CA ILE A 425 66.81 -102.04 -97.29
C ILE A 425 66.39 -100.60 -97.63
N ALA A 426 65.82 -100.35 -98.82
CA ALA A 426 65.32 -99.02 -99.18
C ALA A 426 64.13 -98.57 -98.32
N GLU A 427 63.17 -99.47 -98.05
CA GLU A 427 62.06 -99.24 -97.10
C GLU A 427 62.58 -98.93 -95.69
N ASP A 428 63.50 -99.75 -95.17
CA ASP A 428 64.02 -99.60 -93.81
C ASP A 428 64.87 -98.33 -93.67
N CYS A 429 65.65 -97.96 -94.68
CA CYS A 429 66.33 -96.66 -94.75
C CYS A 429 65.35 -95.48 -94.82
N GLN A 430 64.21 -95.63 -95.51
CA GLN A 430 63.17 -94.60 -95.57
C GLN A 430 62.46 -94.45 -94.21
N GLU A 431 62.13 -95.55 -93.52
CA GLU A 431 61.57 -95.48 -92.17
C GLU A 431 62.58 -94.85 -91.20
N ILE A 432 63.84 -95.28 -91.18
CA ILE A 432 64.89 -94.69 -90.33
C ILE A 432 65.03 -93.18 -90.59
N SER A 433 64.97 -92.75 -91.85
CA SER A 433 64.98 -91.32 -92.22
C SER A 433 63.77 -90.57 -91.64
N GLN A 434 62.56 -91.12 -91.77
CA GLN A 434 61.33 -90.52 -91.22
C GLN A 434 61.38 -90.46 -89.68
N LYS A 435 61.78 -91.53 -89.00
CA LYS A 435 61.96 -91.55 -87.53
C LYS A 435 63.02 -90.55 -87.08
N THR A 436 64.09 -90.36 -87.86
CA THR A 436 65.14 -89.37 -87.56
C THR A 436 64.63 -87.94 -87.70
N SER A 437 63.75 -87.65 -88.66
CA SER A 437 63.07 -86.34 -88.77
C SER A 437 62.15 -86.10 -87.56
N GLN A 438 61.25 -87.04 -87.28
CA GLN A 438 60.32 -86.96 -86.15
C GLN A 438 61.04 -86.81 -84.80
N LEU A 439 62.18 -87.48 -84.64
CA LEU A 439 63.00 -87.37 -83.44
C LEU A 439 63.66 -85.99 -83.33
N LYS A 440 64.18 -85.41 -84.43
CA LYS A 440 64.68 -84.03 -84.45
C LYS A 440 63.59 -83.00 -84.15
N GLU A 441 62.44 -83.11 -84.79
CA GLU A 441 61.27 -82.25 -84.54
C GLU A 441 60.84 -82.31 -83.06
N SER A 442 60.90 -83.50 -82.45
CA SER A 442 60.65 -83.67 -81.01
C SER A 442 61.75 -83.05 -80.13
N GLN A 443 63.02 -83.13 -80.53
CA GLN A 443 64.16 -82.53 -79.81
C GLN A 443 64.13 -81.00 -79.88
N GLU A 444 63.83 -80.44 -81.05
CA GLU A 444 63.66 -78.99 -81.25
C GLU A 444 62.47 -78.45 -80.45
N LYS A 445 61.34 -79.20 -80.39
CA LYS A 445 60.21 -78.85 -79.53
C LYS A 445 60.55 -78.93 -78.04
N ILE A 446 61.29 -79.97 -77.62
CA ILE A 446 61.77 -80.07 -76.23
C ILE A 446 62.74 -78.92 -75.91
N ALA A 447 63.60 -78.51 -76.84
CA ALA A 447 64.51 -77.39 -76.65
C ALA A 447 63.76 -76.05 -76.52
N SER A 448 62.74 -75.80 -77.34
CA SER A 448 61.85 -74.62 -77.23
C SER A 448 61.18 -74.58 -75.85
N LEU A 449 60.49 -75.67 -75.48
CA LEU A 449 59.81 -75.77 -74.18
C LEU A 449 60.79 -75.67 -73.00
N THR A 450 62.02 -76.15 -73.14
CA THR A 450 63.06 -76.00 -72.09
C THR A 450 63.52 -74.54 -71.98
N GLY A 451 63.61 -73.80 -73.09
CA GLY A 451 63.86 -72.36 -73.10
C GLY A 451 62.71 -71.56 -72.49
N GLU A 452 61.47 -71.87 -72.86
CA GLU A 452 60.25 -71.27 -72.31
C GLU A 452 60.12 -71.52 -70.79
N ILE A 453 60.45 -72.73 -70.32
CA ILE A 453 60.51 -73.05 -68.88
C ILE A 453 61.65 -72.29 -68.19
N ALA A 454 62.78 -72.06 -68.85
CA ALA A 454 63.88 -71.27 -68.29
C ALA A 454 63.50 -69.79 -68.13
N THR A 455 62.90 -69.17 -69.14
CA THR A 455 62.44 -67.76 -69.05
C THR A 455 61.31 -67.60 -68.06
N LEU A 456 60.33 -68.51 -68.04
CA LEU A 456 59.24 -68.48 -67.04
C LEU A 456 59.75 -68.70 -65.60
N LYS A 457 60.91 -69.37 -65.43
CA LYS A 457 61.58 -69.47 -64.12
C LYS A 457 62.31 -68.17 -63.76
N GLU A 458 62.99 -67.54 -64.72
CA GLU A 458 63.65 -66.25 -64.54
C GLU A 458 62.62 -65.16 -64.16
N ASP A 459 61.50 -65.08 -64.89
CA ASP A 459 60.34 -64.24 -64.56
C ASP A 459 59.78 -64.52 -63.15
N ALA A 460 59.73 -65.79 -62.73
CA ALA A 460 59.21 -66.19 -61.42
C ALA A 460 60.19 -65.91 -60.27
N ASP A 461 61.50 -66.05 -60.49
CA ASP A 461 62.55 -65.69 -59.53
C ASP A 461 62.59 -64.15 -59.36
N ASP A 462 62.47 -63.37 -60.44
CA ASP A 462 62.35 -61.90 -60.41
C ASP A 462 61.06 -61.44 -59.71
N LEU A 463 59.91 -62.04 -60.02
CA LEU A 463 58.66 -61.76 -59.31
C LEU A 463 58.75 -62.12 -57.82
N THR A 464 59.50 -63.18 -57.46
CA THR A 464 59.72 -63.55 -56.06
C THR A 464 60.57 -62.49 -55.35
N SER A 465 61.66 -62.04 -55.96
CA SER A 465 62.49 -60.95 -55.45
C SER A 465 61.70 -59.64 -55.30
N HIS A 466 60.88 -59.29 -56.30
CA HIS A 466 60.05 -58.09 -56.23
C HIS A 466 59.01 -58.16 -55.10
N ASN A 467 58.35 -59.30 -54.92
CA ASN A 467 57.44 -59.53 -53.78
C ASN A 467 58.17 -59.46 -52.43
N GLU A 468 59.40 -59.96 -52.32
CA GLU A 468 60.21 -59.83 -51.10
C GLU A 468 60.53 -58.35 -50.79
N THR A 469 60.85 -57.53 -51.80
CA THR A 469 61.01 -56.08 -51.60
C THR A 469 59.71 -55.38 -51.18
N TYR A 470 58.54 -55.79 -51.68
CA TYR A 470 57.26 -55.25 -51.22
C TYR A 470 56.93 -55.67 -49.79
N LEU A 471 57.17 -56.93 -49.41
CA LEU A 471 57.00 -57.39 -48.03
C LEU A 471 57.90 -56.60 -47.06
N GLN A 472 59.13 -56.29 -47.47
CA GLN A 472 60.06 -55.49 -46.69
C GLN A 472 59.60 -54.03 -46.54
N GLN A 473 59.04 -53.43 -47.61
CA GLN A 473 58.43 -52.08 -47.55
C GLN A 473 57.16 -52.05 -46.69
N VAL A 474 56.31 -53.08 -46.76
CA VAL A 474 55.11 -53.22 -45.91
C VAL A 474 55.53 -53.31 -44.44
N ALA A 475 56.49 -54.16 -44.10
CA ALA A 475 57.00 -54.27 -42.73
C ALA A 475 57.60 -52.96 -42.20
N GLU A 476 58.29 -52.18 -43.06
CA GLU A 476 58.81 -50.85 -42.67
C GLU A 476 57.69 -49.82 -42.46
N LEU A 477 56.60 -49.88 -43.25
CA LEU A 477 55.42 -49.03 -43.08
C LEU A 477 54.59 -49.43 -41.84
N GLU A 478 54.45 -50.72 -41.56
CA GLU A 478 53.83 -51.24 -40.33
C GLU A 478 54.61 -50.80 -39.09
N ALA A 479 55.95 -50.89 -39.11
CA ALA A 479 56.80 -50.40 -38.03
C ALA A 479 56.61 -48.89 -37.78
N LYS A 480 56.57 -48.08 -38.84
CA LYS A 480 56.30 -46.62 -38.77
C LYS A 480 54.88 -46.30 -38.32
N LEU A 481 53.90 -47.16 -38.61
CA LEU A 481 52.53 -47.03 -38.12
C LEU A 481 52.46 -47.30 -36.62
N ILE A 482 53.11 -48.37 -36.14
CA ILE A 482 53.21 -48.73 -34.72
C ILE A 482 53.96 -47.63 -33.93
N GLU A 483 55.05 -47.08 -34.48
CA GLU A 483 55.77 -45.95 -33.90
C GLU A 483 54.87 -44.72 -33.75
N LYS A 484 54.14 -44.33 -34.81
CA LYS A 484 53.18 -43.21 -34.74
C LYS A 484 52.03 -43.47 -33.76
N GLN A 485 51.52 -44.69 -33.71
CA GLN A 485 50.41 -45.05 -32.83
C GLN A 485 50.84 -45.02 -31.35
N THR A 486 52.00 -45.59 -31.02
CA THR A 486 52.56 -45.52 -29.66
C THR A 486 52.94 -44.10 -29.24
N LEU A 487 53.43 -43.25 -30.16
CA LEU A 487 53.62 -41.81 -29.90
C LEU A 487 52.28 -41.11 -29.60
N HIS A 488 51.23 -41.41 -30.37
CA HIS A 488 49.90 -40.85 -30.15
C HIS A 488 49.30 -41.29 -28.80
N ASP A 489 49.43 -42.58 -28.43
CA ASP A 489 49.00 -43.11 -27.13
C ASP A 489 49.75 -42.43 -25.97
N ILE A 490 51.05 -42.11 -26.15
CA ILE A 490 51.84 -41.34 -25.19
C ILE A 490 51.36 -39.89 -25.07
N GLU A 491 50.93 -39.27 -26.17
CA GLU A 491 50.35 -37.91 -26.16
C GLU A 491 48.95 -37.87 -25.54
N LEU A 492 48.09 -38.82 -25.86
CA LEU A 492 46.80 -39.02 -25.18
C LEU A 492 47.00 -39.24 -23.67
N GLY A 493 47.98 -40.09 -23.29
CA GLY A 493 48.33 -40.33 -21.89
C GLY A 493 48.87 -39.10 -21.15
N LYS A 494 49.57 -38.18 -21.84
CA LYS A 494 49.96 -36.87 -21.28
C LYS A 494 48.75 -35.95 -21.13
N SER A 495 47.89 -35.87 -22.15
CA SER A 495 46.69 -35.03 -22.16
C SER A 495 45.71 -35.44 -21.05
N ALA A 496 45.44 -36.74 -20.90
CA ALA A 496 44.59 -37.29 -19.86
C ALA A 496 45.12 -37.01 -18.44
N LYS A 497 46.44 -37.06 -18.23
CA LYS A 497 47.05 -36.66 -16.95
C LYS A 497 46.88 -35.16 -16.68
N LEU A 498 47.14 -34.31 -17.68
CA LEU A 498 46.97 -32.87 -17.54
C LEU A 498 45.52 -32.48 -17.25
N GLN A 499 44.56 -33.18 -17.88
CA GLN A 499 43.14 -33.03 -17.59
C GLN A 499 42.78 -33.50 -16.17
N SER A 500 43.25 -34.68 -15.75
CA SER A 500 43.03 -35.19 -14.38
C SER A 500 43.57 -34.23 -13.31
N GLU A 501 44.76 -33.65 -13.54
CA GLU A 501 45.34 -32.62 -12.66
C GLU A 501 44.51 -31.33 -12.62
N LEU A 502 43.88 -30.94 -13.72
CA LEU A 502 43.00 -29.77 -13.78
C LEU A 502 41.66 -30.06 -13.08
N GLU A 503 41.10 -31.26 -13.25
CA GLU A 503 39.87 -31.71 -12.59
C GLU A 503 40.07 -31.81 -11.07
N GLU A 504 41.21 -32.31 -10.59
CA GLU A 504 41.60 -32.32 -9.18
C GLU A 504 41.69 -30.88 -8.62
N LYS A 505 42.42 -29.98 -9.29
CA LYS A 505 42.56 -28.57 -8.89
C LYS A 505 41.22 -27.80 -8.93
N LEU A 506 40.27 -28.23 -9.77
CA LEU A 506 38.89 -27.71 -9.79
C LEU A 506 38.02 -28.30 -8.66
N CYS A 507 38.24 -29.57 -8.30
CA CYS A 507 37.60 -30.23 -7.17
C CYS A 507 37.98 -29.56 -5.84
N ASP A 508 39.27 -29.31 -5.61
CA ASP A 508 39.76 -28.63 -4.42
C ASP A 508 39.23 -27.19 -4.32
N LYS A 509 39.20 -26.44 -5.43
CA LYS A 509 38.57 -25.11 -5.45
C LYS A 509 37.09 -25.16 -5.12
N ARG A 510 36.32 -26.10 -5.70
CA ARG A 510 34.91 -26.32 -5.35
C ARG A 510 34.75 -26.63 -3.86
N LYS A 511 35.62 -27.47 -3.29
CA LYS A 511 35.60 -27.86 -1.88
C LYS A 511 35.92 -26.68 -0.94
N SER A 512 36.86 -25.81 -1.32
CA SER A 512 37.11 -24.55 -0.60
C SER A 512 35.88 -23.64 -0.63
N HIS A 513 35.32 -23.38 -1.83
CA HIS A 513 34.14 -22.54 -1.96
C HIS A 513 32.92 -23.10 -1.19
N LEU A 514 32.76 -24.41 -1.12
CA LEU A 514 31.68 -25.05 -0.36
C LEU A 514 31.87 -24.88 1.15
N LEU A 515 33.10 -25.04 1.66
CA LEU A 515 33.45 -24.71 3.05
C LEU A 515 33.28 -23.22 3.38
N ASP A 516 33.52 -22.33 2.42
CA ASP A 516 33.33 -20.88 2.60
C ASP A 516 31.83 -20.50 2.60
N ILE A 517 31.00 -21.18 1.81
CA ILE A 517 29.53 -21.09 1.85
C ILE A 517 29.00 -21.61 3.20
N GLU A 518 29.43 -22.79 3.67
CA GLU A 518 29.00 -23.36 4.96
C GLU A 518 29.30 -22.41 6.15
N LYS A 519 30.44 -21.69 6.12
CA LYS A 519 30.75 -20.64 7.10
C LYS A 519 29.79 -19.46 6.98
N PHE A 520 29.53 -19.00 5.75
CA PHE A 520 28.66 -17.86 5.49
C PHE A 520 27.23 -18.14 5.95
N ASP A 521 26.68 -19.30 5.58
CA ASP A 521 25.36 -19.77 5.99
C ASP A 521 25.26 -19.88 7.52
N LYS A 522 26.30 -20.37 8.21
CA LYS A 522 26.34 -20.43 9.68
C LYS A 522 26.31 -19.04 10.32
N THR A 523 27.10 -18.09 9.83
CA THR A 523 27.07 -16.70 10.33
C THR A 523 25.75 -16.00 10.01
N LEU A 524 25.13 -16.34 8.88
CA LEU A 524 23.81 -15.82 8.50
C LEU A 524 22.70 -16.41 9.40
N LEU A 525 22.82 -17.69 9.78
CA LEU A 525 21.94 -18.34 10.76
C LEU A 525 22.04 -17.65 12.13
N GLU A 526 23.26 -17.46 12.64
CA GLU A 526 23.54 -16.75 13.90
C GLU A 526 22.94 -15.34 13.90
N GLN A 527 23.12 -14.58 12.80
CA GLN A 527 22.50 -13.26 12.64
C GLN A 527 20.96 -13.32 12.59
N THR A 528 20.35 -14.35 11.98
CA THR A 528 18.89 -14.50 12.00
C THR A 528 18.35 -14.88 13.38
N GLU A 529 19.11 -15.63 14.18
CA GLU A 529 18.77 -15.96 15.56
C GLU A 529 18.87 -14.73 16.48
N ASP A 530 19.94 -13.93 16.36
CA ASP A 530 20.06 -12.63 17.05
C ASP A 530 18.91 -11.67 16.68
N ILE A 531 18.55 -11.57 15.40
CA ILE A 531 17.42 -10.76 14.94
C ILE A 531 16.08 -11.29 15.48
N ALA A 532 15.92 -12.61 15.62
CA ALA A 532 14.72 -13.21 16.21
C ALA A 532 14.65 -12.92 17.72
N ASN A 533 15.77 -13.02 18.44
CA ASN A 533 15.87 -12.72 19.87
C ASN A 533 15.60 -11.23 20.17
N LEU A 534 16.17 -10.32 19.37
CA LEU A 534 15.88 -8.87 19.45
C LEU A 534 14.40 -8.58 19.21
N LYS A 535 13.79 -9.18 18.18
CA LYS A 535 12.35 -9.05 17.91
C LYS A 535 11.50 -9.58 19.06
N ALA A 536 11.86 -10.72 19.65
CA ALA A 536 11.17 -11.26 20.82
C ALA A 536 11.26 -10.32 22.03
N SER A 537 12.43 -9.74 22.29
CA SER A 537 12.63 -8.74 23.35
C SER A 537 11.75 -7.51 23.13
N HIS A 538 11.77 -6.92 21.93
CA HIS A 538 10.92 -5.76 21.62
C HIS A 538 9.42 -6.10 21.70
N CYS A 539 8.99 -7.32 21.35
CA CYS A 539 7.60 -7.74 21.52
C CYS A 539 7.20 -7.84 22.99
N LEU A 540 8.09 -8.28 23.88
CA LEU A 540 7.85 -8.31 25.33
C LEU A 540 7.76 -6.89 25.91
N GLU A 541 8.62 -5.96 25.49
CA GLU A 541 8.54 -4.55 25.90
C GLU A 541 7.25 -3.89 25.39
N ILE A 542 6.89 -4.09 24.11
CA ILE A 542 5.62 -3.58 23.54
C ILE A 542 4.42 -4.13 24.32
N ASN A 543 4.42 -5.42 24.68
CA ASN A 543 3.36 -6.00 25.50
C ASN A 543 3.30 -5.36 26.90
N ALA A 544 4.43 -5.13 27.57
CA ALA A 544 4.47 -4.47 28.86
C ALA A 544 4.00 -3.00 28.79
N TYR A 545 4.29 -2.29 27.70
CA TYR A 545 3.74 -0.95 27.44
C TYR A 545 2.23 -0.99 27.16
N MET A 546 1.72 -2.00 26.44
CA MET A 546 0.28 -2.18 26.23
C MET A 546 -0.46 -2.52 27.54
N GLU A 547 0.06 -3.44 28.36
CA GLU A 547 -0.51 -3.75 29.68
C GLU A 547 -0.59 -2.48 30.54
N LYS A 548 0.49 -1.70 30.59
CA LYS A 548 0.53 -0.43 31.32
C LYS A 548 -0.45 0.61 30.76
N MET A 549 -0.63 0.68 29.44
CA MET A 549 -1.69 1.49 28.82
C MET A 549 -3.07 1.03 29.27
N THR A 550 -3.39 -0.26 29.21
CA THR A 550 -4.71 -0.77 29.63
C THR A 550 -4.99 -0.53 31.11
N SER A 551 -3.98 -0.58 31.99
CA SER A 551 -4.15 -0.21 33.40
C SER A 551 -4.46 1.28 33.60
N LEU A 552 -3.86 2.15 32.79
CA LEU A 552 -4.15 3.59 32.80
C LEU A 552 -5.52 3.91 32.19
N GLU A 553 -5.94 3.19 31.15
CA GLU A 553 -7.28 3.29 30.59
C GLU A 553 -8.35 2.83 31.59
N GLU A 554 -8.11 1.75 32.34
CA GLU A 554 -8.97 1.36 33.46
C GLU A 554 -9.03 2.40 34.59
N GLU A 555 -7.90 3.02 34.92
CA GLU A 555 -7.82 4.05 35.96
C GLU A 555 -8.53 5.35 35.53
N ILE A 556 -8.33 5.79 34.29
CA ILE A 556 -9.10 6.88 33.66
C ILE A 556 -10.60 6.55 33.67
N LYS A 557 -10.99 5.32 33.35
CA LYS A 557 -12.40 4.90 33.34
C LYS A 557 -13.01 4.91 34.75
N LYS A 558 -12.28 4.48 35.78
CA LYS A 558 -12.71 4.58 37.19
C LYS A 558 -12.87 6.04 37.61
N LEU A 559 -11.92 6.91 37.25
CA LEU A 559 -12.00 8.35 37.50
C LEU A 559 -13.17 9.02 36.77
N GLN A 560 -13.49 8.59 35.55
CA GLN A 560 -14.68 9.03 34.82
C GLN A 560 -15.98 8.60 35.52
N GLU A 561 -16.07 7.34 35.97
CA GLU A 561 -17.22 6.82 36.72
C GLU A 561 -17.40 7.53 38.08
N ASP A 562 -16.31 7.82 38.81
CA ASP A 562 -16.34 8.63 40.03
C ASP A 562 -16.80 10.08 39.76
N LEU A 563 -16.37 10.68 38.64
CA LEU A 563 -16.75 12.04 38.25
C LEU A 563 -18.23 12.10 37.83
N GLU A 564 -18.72 11.12 37.05
CA GLU A 564 -20.14 10.94 36.71
C GLU A 564 -20.98 10.77 37.99
N ASN A 565 -20.56 9.89 38.90
CA ASN A 565 -21.20 9.69 40.20
C ASN A 565 -21.25 10.99 41.02
N LYS A 566 -20.14 11.74 41.11
CA LYS A 566 -20.07 13.04 41.81
C LYS A 566 -20.92 14.11 41.14
N ASN A 567 -21.00 14.13 39.81
CA ASN A 567 -21.85 15.03 39.05
C ASN A 567 -23.35 14.72 39.27
N SER A 568 -23.70 13.43 39.36
CA SER A 568 -25.05 13.00 39.75
C SER A 568 -25.40 13.37 41.19
N GLU A 569 -24.43 13.29 42.11
CA GLU A 569 -24.58 13.70 43.50
C GLU A 569 -24.80 15.22 43.60
N ILE A 570 -24.00 16.02 42.89
CA ILE A 570 -24.19 17.48 42.75
C ILE A 570 -25.57 17.78 42.18
N SER A 571 -25.95 17.17 41.06
CA SER A 571 -27.28 17.32 40.45
C SER A 571 -28.43 16.99 41.42
N SER A 572 -28.25 15.99 42.30
CA SER A 572 -29.24 15.66 43.33
C SER A 572 -29.32 16.72 44.43
N ARG A 573 -28.18 17.26 44.86
CA ARG A 573 -28.10 18.34 45.86
C ARG A 573 -28.65 19.65 45.30
N GLU A 574 -28.45 19.93 44.02
CA GLU A 574 -29.03 21.08 43.32
C GLU A 574 -30.55 21.00 43.22
N ARG A 575 -31.12 19.81 42.95
CA ARG A 575 -32.58 19.60 43.04
C ARG A 575 -33.10 19.85 44.45
N ILE A 576 -32.48 19.26 45.47
CA ILE A 576 -32.87 19.45 46.88
C ILE A 576 -32.74 20.93 47.30
N ASN A 577 -31.68 21.63 46.88
CA ASN A 577 -31.52 23.07 47.11
C ASN A 577 -32.58 23.90 46.37
N SER A 578 -33.01 23.47 45.17
CA SER A 578 -34.07 24.14 44.41
C SER A 578 -35.45 23.93 45.06
N GLU A 579 -35.75 22.71 45.50
CA GLU A 579 -36.97 22.38 46.26
C GLU A 579 -37.01 23.13 47.59
N MET A 580 -35.88 23.23 48.30
CA MET A 580 -35.74 24.02 49.52
C MET A 580 -35.87 25.53 49.24
N ALA A 581 -35.37 26.03 48.11
CA ALA A 581 -35.55 27.43 47.71
C ALA A 581 -37.02 27.75 47.38
N ILE A 582 -37.73 26.85 46.70
CA ILE A 582 -39.18 26.95 46.46
C ILE A 582 -39.94 26.97 47.81
N SER A 583 -39.64 26.02 48.71
CA SER A 583 -40.28 25.95 50.04
C SER A 583 -40.00 27.21 50.88
N LEU A 584 -38.80 27.80 50.78
CA LEU A 584 -38.45 29.06 51.43
C LEU A 584 -39.21 30.25 50.81
N GLU A 585 -39.52 30.23 49.52
CA GLU A 585 -40.31 31.27 48.87
C GLU A 585 -41.82 31.13 49.15
N GLU A 586 -42.33 29.90 49.26
CA GLU A 586 -43.68 29.63 49.79
C GLU A 586 -43.83 30.18 51.22
N VAL A 587 -42.87 29.89 52.10
CA VAL A 587 -42.84 30.44 53.48
C VAL A 587 -42.68 31.97 53.50
N ARG A 588 -41.97 32.57 52.53
CA ARG A 588 -41.92 34.04 52.36
C ARG A 588 -43.28 34.61 51.92
N SER A 589 -43.98 33.94 51.01
CA SER A 589 -45.32 34.33 50.55
C SER A 589 -46.33 34.25 51.70
N ASP A 590 -46.36 33.12 52.42
CA ASP A 590 -47.20 32.95 53.63
C ASP A 590 -46.91 34.02 54.68
N ARG A 591 -45.64 34.34 54.93
CA ARG A 591 -45.23 35.41 55.84
C ARG A 591 -45.71 36.78 55.36
N GLU A 592 -45.66 37.07 54.06
CA GLU A 592 -46.10 38.35 53.53
C GLU A 592 -47.64 38.47 53.49
N ASP A 593 -48.36 37.36 53.28
CA ASP A 593 -49.83 37.31 53.40
C ASP A 593 -50.31 37.35 54.86
N LEU A 594 -49.56 36.75 55.79
CA LEU A 594 -49.76 36.97 57.23
C LEU A 594 -49.52 38.44 57.61
N LYS A 595 -48.48 39.07 57.05
CA LYS A 595 -48.19 40.50 57.27
C LYS A 595 -49.28 41.41 56.67
N LYS A 596 -49.84 41.08 55.50
CA LYS A 596 -51.05 41.75 54.97
C LYS A 596 -52.25 41.58 55.91
N LYS A 597 -52.48 40.38 56.44
CA LYS A 597 -53.56 40.11 57.42
C LYS A 597 -53.35 40.88 58.73
N VAL A 598 -52.11 41.01 59.21
CA VAL A 598 -51.78 41.85 60.37
C VAL A 598 -52.06 43.33 60.07
N ALA A 599 -51.57 43.86 58.94
CA ALA A 599 -51.84 45.24 58.53
C ALA A 599 -53.36 45.52 58.36
N GLN A 600 -54.13 44.57 57.82
CA GLN A 600 -55.58 44.66 57.73
C GLN A 600 -56.27 44.65 59.10
N MET A 601 -55.74 43.88 60.06
CA MET A 601 -56.23 43.87 61.44
C MET A 601 -55.83 45.13 62.21
N GLU A 602 -54.67 45.73 61.91
CA GLU A 602 -54.25 47.04 62.42
C GLU A 602 -55.12 48.17 61.83
N GLU A 603 -55.43 48.15 60.54
CA GLU A 603 -56.37 49.08 59.89
C GLU A 603 -57.79 48.94 60.50
N ASN A 604 -58.28 47.70 60.66
CA ASN A 604 -59.56 47.44 61.33
C ASN A 604 -59.53 47.92 62.79
N LEU A 605 -58.43 47.74 63.51
CA LEU A 605 -58.29 48.21 64.90
C LEU A 605 -58.28 49.74 64.96
N ASN A 606 -57.57 50.41 64.07
CA ASN A 606 -57.53 51.87 63.98
C ASN A 606 -58.90 52.45 63.59
N SER A 607 -59.64 51.81 62.68
CA SER A 607 -61.03 52.19 62.36
C SER A 607 -61.96 51.99 63.55
N ASN A 608 -61.83 50.90 64.31
CA ASN A 608 -62.58 50.71 65.56
C ASN A 608 -62.21 51.74 66.64
N ILE A 609 -60.92 52.13 66.75
CA ILE A 609 -60.48 53.19 67.66
C ILE A 609 -61.09 54.53 67.24
N GLN A 610 -61.09 54.86 65.95
CA GLN A 610 -61.70 56.08 65.42
C GLN A 610 -63.21 56.12 65.72
N LEU A 611 -63.95 55.02 65.50
CA LEU A 611 -65.37 54.93 65.88
C LEU A 611 -65.61 55.08 67.39
N LEU A 612 -64.66 54.62 68.22
CA LEU A 612 -64.69 54.79 69.68
C LEU A 612 -64.41 56.25 70.10
N GLU A 613 -63.57 56.95 69.33
CA GLU A 613 -63.23 58.35 69.54
C GLU A 613 -64.34 59.30 69.03
N GLU A 614 -64.97 58.98 67.89
CA GLU A 614 -66.22 59.60 67.43
C GLU A 614 -67.35 59.38 68.45
N SER A 615 -67.49 58.15 68.99
CA SER A 615 -68.47 57.86 70.06
C SER A 615 -68.19 58.68 71.32
N LYS A 616 -66.93 58.82 71.76
CA LYS A 616 -66.55 59.70 72.87
C LYS A 616 -66.92 61.15 72.60
N ASN A 617 -66.62 61.67 71.40
CA ASN A 617 -66.96 63.03 71.03
C ASN A 617 -68.48 63.28 71.08
N THR A 618 -69.31 62.29 70.72
CA THR A 618 -70.76 62.38 70.93
C THR A 618 -71.18 62.29 72.40
N GLU A 619 -70.49 61.52 73.25
CA GLU A 619 -70.73 61.53 74.70
C GLU A 619 -70.35 62.90 75.31
N GLU A 620 -69.26 63.51 74.85
CA GLU A 620 -68.78 64.81 75.31
C GLU A 620 -69.68 65.96 74.86
N GLN A 621 -70.19 65.93 73.62
CA GLN A 621 -71.26 66.83 73.16
C GLN A 621 -72.54 66.70 74.00
N LEU A 622 -72.99 65.47 74.27
CA LEU A 622 -74.15 65.23 75.14
C LEU A 622 -73.89 65.71 76.59
N ARG A 623 -72.65 65.68 77.08
CA ARG A 623 -72.26 66.28 78.38
C ARG A 623 -72.29 67.81 78.34
N GLU A 624 -71.89 68.44 77.24
CA GLU A 624 -72.01 69.91 77.07
C GLU A 624 -73.49 70.35 76.99
N GLU A 625 -74.35 69.62 76.28
CA GLU A 625 -75.80 69.87 76.26
C GLU A 625 -76.44 69.71 77.66
N LEU A 626 -76.02 68.69 78.43
CA LEU A 626 -76.45 68.48 79.81
C LEU A 626 -75.92 69.59 80.74
N SER A 627 -74.70 70.09 80.51
CA SER A 627 -74.14 71.26 81.21
C SER A 627 -74.91 72.56 80.88
N SER A 628 -75.28 72.76 79.61
CA SER A 628 -76.08 73.91 79.15
C SER A 628 -77.46 73.92 79.83
N THR A 629 -78.16 72.79 79.82
CA THR A 629 -79.48 72.67 80.47
C THR A 629 -79.40 72.76 82.00
N GLN A 630 -78.31 72.31 82.62
CA GLN A 630 -78.02 72.57 84.04
C GLN A 630 -77.83 74.08 84.33
N GLY A 631 -77.21 74.82 83.40
CA GLY A 631 -77.04 76.28 83.48
C GLY A 631 -78.36 77.04 83.32
N GLU A 632 -79.22 76.63 82.38
CA GLU A 632 -80.57 77.18 82.23
C GLU A 632 -81.44 76.93 83.47
N LEU A 633 -81.36 75.71 84.05
CA LEU A 633 -82.04 75.39 85.30
C LEU A 633 -81.57 76.31 86.44
N SER A 634 -80.25 76.54 86.57
CA SER A 634 -79.69 77.48 87.54
C SER A 634 -80.23 78.92 87.36
N MET A 635 -80.34 79.41 86.12
CA MET A 635 -80.94 80.70 85.83
C MET A 635 -82.42 80.77 86.25
N THR A 636 -83.22 79.72 86.05
CA THR A 636 -84.62 79.70 86.52
C THR A 636 -84.73 79.68 88.05
N GLN A 637 -83.80 79.03 88.76
CA GLN A 637 -83.74 79.08 90.23
C GLN A 637 -83.34 80.47 90.73
N GLN A 638 -82.40 81.15 90.08
CA GLN A 638 -82.04 82.53 90.37
C GLN A 638 -83.25 83.47 90.22
N GLN A 639 -84.02 83.32 89.15
CA GLN A 639 -85.24 84.11 88.90
C GLN A 639 -86.35 83.84 89.94
N LEU A 640 -86.46 82.62 90.46
CA LEU A 640 -87.41 82.29 91.52
C LEU A 640 -87.05 82.98 92.85
N SER A 641 -85.75 83.16 93.13
CA SER A 641 -85.26 83.91 94.29
C SER A 641 -85.64 85.39 94.22
N ASP A 642 -85.43 86.04 93.08
CA ASP A 642 -85.79 87.45 92.83
C ASP A 642 -87.30 87.72 93.01
N VAL A 643 -88.15 86.76 92.61
CA VAL A 643 -89.61 86.85 92.81
C VAL A 643 -89.98 86.68 94.28
N THR A 644 -89.25 85.86 95.03
CA THR A 644 -89.48 85.65 96.47
C THR A 644 -89.13 86.91 97.27
N GLN A 645 -88.00 87.56 97.00
CA GLN A 645 -87.63 88.80 97.69
C GLN A 645 -88.63 89.95 97.43
N ARG A 646 -89.17 90.05 96.21
CA ARG A 646 -90.22 91.03 95.87
C ARG A 646 -91.56 90.75 96.56
N PHE A 647 -91.81 89.52 96.99
CA PHE A 647 -93.01 89.16 97.77
C PHE A 647 -92.93 89.71 99.20
N ASP A 648 -91.77 89.57 99.86
CA ASP A 648 -91.53 90.10 101.22
C ASP A 648 -91.63 91.63 101.27
N GLU A 649 -91.10 92.32 100.26
CA GLU A 649 -91.21 93.78 100.12
C GLU A 649 -92.68 94.24 99.94
N ALA A 650 -93.47 93.51 99.15
CA ALA A 650 -94.91 93.78 98.98
C ALA A 650 -95.73 93.48 100.26
N GLN A 651 -95.33 92.48 101.04
CA GLN A 651 -96.00 92.12 102.30
C GLN A 651 -95.80 93.19 103.39
N ALA A 652 -94.69 93.93 103.37
CA ALA A 652 -94.45 95.07 104.24
C ALA A 652 -95.36 96.28 103.93
N GLU A 653 -95.62 96.59 102.65
CA GLU A 653 -96.59 97.63 102.28
C GLU A 653 -98.04 97.26 102.67
N LEU A 654 -98.36 95.97 102.64
CA LEU A 654 -99.69 95.45 103.01
C LEU A 654 -100.00 95.70 104.49
N SER A 655 -99.01 95.51 105.38
CA SER A 655 -99.10 95.88 106.81
C SER A 655 -99.43 97.37 106.99
N LYS A 656 -98.72 98.24 106.27
CA LYS A 656 -98.90 99.70 106.29
C LYS A 656 -100.26 100.17 105.73
N LYS A 657 -100.99 99.29 105.05
CA LYS A 657 -102.36 99.51 104.57
C LYS A 657 -103.43 99.10 105.58
N SER A 658 -103.09 98.27 106.57
CA SER A 658 -104.03 97.80 107.61
C SER A 658 -104.44 98.90 108.58
N GLU A 659 -103.57 99.88 108.85
CA GLU A 659 -103.89 101.05 109.69
C GLU A 659 -104.81 102.06 108.97
N GLY A 660 -104.94 101.94 107.64
CA GLY A 660 -105.80 102.80 106.81
C GLY A 660 -107.28 102.41 106.80
N LEU A 661 -107.66 101.25 107.35
CA LEU A 661 -109.07 100.82 107.50
C LEU A 661 -109.63 101.10 108.90
N LEU A 662 -109.19 102.23 109.45
CA LEU A 662 -109.85 102.99 110.50
C LEU A 662 -111.31 103.33 110.14
N GLN A 663 -112.06 103.87 111.11
CA GLN A 663 -113.20 104.80 110.90
C GLN A 663 -114.47 104.27 110.20
N SER A 664 -114.48 103.05 109.64
CA SER A 664 -115.69 102.48 108.99
C SER A 664 -116.56 101.60 109.90
N HIS A 665 -116.11 101.28 111.13
CA HIS A 665 -116.87 100.43 112.06
C HIS A 665 -117.44 101.19 113.27
N ASP A 666 -116.89 102.35 113.63
CA ASP A 666 -117.37 103.16 114.77
C ASP A 666 -118.80 103.68 114.59
N SER A 667 -119.27 103.77 113.34
CA SER A 667 -120.68 104.03 112.98
C SER A 667 -121.64 102.87 113.28
N SER A 668 -121.14 101.68 113.62
CA SER A 668 -121.94 100.53 114.04
C SER A 668 -122.25 100.52 115.55
N GLN A 669 -121.44 101.21 116.38
CA GLN A 669 -121.60 101.20 117.84
C GLN A 669 -122.96 101.75 118.31
N GLN A 670 -123.58 102.64 117.53
CA GLN A 670 -124.88 103.26 117.87
C GLN A 670 -126.11 102.32 117.75
N LYS A 671 -125.92 101.02 117.46
CA LYS A 671 -127.05 100.06 117.31
C LYS A 671 -127.05 98.86 118.26
N GLU A 672 -125.98 98.58 119.01
CA GLU A 672 -125.98 97.51 120.03
C GLU A 672 -126.16 98.04 121.46
N GLU A 673 -125.92 99.33 121.71
CA GLU A 673 -126.19 99.96 123.01
C GLU A 673 -127.69 99.95 123.40
N THR A 674 -128.58 99.74 122.43
CA THR A 674 -130.02 99.50 122.66
C THR A 674 -130.35 98.07 123.09
N LEU A 675 -129.59 97.04 122.68
CA LEU A 675 -129.79 95.65 123.15
C LEU A 675 -129.43 95.50 124.63
N ARG A 676 -128.39 96.21 125.07
CA ARG A 676 -127.91 96.23 126.46
C ARG A 676 -128.94 96.72 127.49
N ASN A 677 -130.06 97.29 127.04
CA ASN A 677 -131.14 97.84 127.87
C ASN A 677 -132.42 96.95 127.94
N LEU A 678 -132.44 95.77 127.30
CA LEU A 678 -133.62 94.88 127.30
C LEU A 678 -133.40 93.51 127.94
N GLU A 679 -132.20 92.95 127.93
CA GLU A 679 -131.95 91.66 128.62
C GLU A 679 -132.00 91.80 130.16
N LEU A 680 -131.61 92.97 130.69
CA LEU A 680 -131.86 93.41 132.08
C LEU A 680 -133.36 93.58 132.43
N LYS A 681 -134.29 93.22 131.53
CA LYS A 681 -135.72 93.07 131.80
C LYS A 681 -136.25 91.64 131.65
N VAL A 682 -135.47 90.74 131.06
CA VAL A 682 -135.74 89.29 131.07
C VAL A 682 -135.35 88.70 132.43
N GLU A 683 -134.28 89.23 133.04
CA GLU A 683 -133.80 88.85 134.38
C GLU A 683 -134.83 89.07 135.51
N ASP A 684 -135.83 89.96 135.32
CA ASP A 684 -136.85 90.28 136.33
C ASP A 684 -138.30 89.85 135.97
N LEU A 685 -138.55 89.34 134.75
CA LEU A 685 -139.88 88.88 134.33
C LEU A 685 -140.00 87.36 134.11
N GLN A 686 -138.90 86.59 134.20
CA GLN A 686 -139.02 85.18 134.61
C GLN A 686 -139.21 85.02 136.13
N SER A 687 -139.09 86.10 136.92
CA SER A 687 -139.52 86.13 138.32
C SER A 687 -141.04 85.99 138.46
N HIS A 688 -141.81 86.72 137.64
CA HIS A 688 -143.26 86.78 137.76
C HIS A 688 -143.97 86.65 136.42
N LEU A 689 -144.62 85.48 136.28
CA LEU A 689 -145.73 85.09 135.40
C LEU A 689 -145.36 84.16 134.21
N GLY A 690 -145.57 82.84 134.30
CA GLY A 690 -146.07 82.01 135.40
C GLY A 690 -147.60 81.91 135.55
N SER A 691 -148.34 82.89 135.05
CA SER A 691 -149.82 82.97 135.02
C SER A 691 -150.21 84.18 134.17
N ARG A 692 -151.49 84.35 133.83
CA ARG A 692 -152.00 85.50 133.05
C ARG A 692 -151.24 85.72 131.73
N THR A 693 -151.44 84.88 130.70
CA THR A 693 -152.68 84.74 129.90
C THR A 693 -153.16 86.06 129.30
N GLU A 694 -154.19 85.99 128.44
CA GLU A 694 -154.77 87.14 127.74
C GLU A 694 -153.71 87.92 126.91
N GLU A 695 -153.38 87.44 125.71
CA GLU A 695 -154.16 87.73 124.49
C GLU A 695 -154.21 89.23 124.15
N LEU A 696 -154.07 89.57 122.87
CA LEU A 696 -154.36 90.91 122.31
C LEU A 696 -153.78 92.07 123.17
N MET A 697 -152.56 92.53 122.88
CA MET A 697 -152.34 93.18 121.59
C MET A 697 -151.26 92.46 120.74
N HIS A 698 -151.51 92.04 119.50
CA HIS A 698 -152.39 92.64 118.48
C HIS A 698 -152.04 94.12 118.23
N CYS A 699 -150.86 94.37 117.68
CA CYS A 699 -150.81 94.97 116.34
C CYS A 699 -149.55 94.50 115.58
N LYS A 700 -149.60 93.83 114.42
CA LYS A 700 -150.40 94.00 113.18
C LYS A 700 -149.67 94.86 112.13
N GLU A 701 -149.78 94.43 110.86
CA GLU A 701 -150.38 95.22 109.76
C GLU A 701 -149.76 96.62 109.51
N GLU A 702 -149.13 96.93 108.38
CA GLU A 702 -149.06 96.25 107.07
C GLU A 702 -147.70 96.56 106.40
N ILE A 703 -147.05 95.62 105.71
CA ILE A 703 -147.27 95.29 104.29
C ILE A 703 -147.42 96.56 103.42
N ALA A 704 -146.42 96.86 102.57
CA ALA A 704 -146.70 97.18 101.16
C ALA A 704 -145.43 97.44 100.31
N ASN A 705 -145.32 96.96 99.07
CA ASN A 705 -145.89 95.73 98.48
C ASN A 705 -145.25 95.49 97.09
N LEU A 706 -145.19 94.22 96.66
CA LEU A 706 -145.05 93.77 95.24
C LEU A 706 -143.70 94.10 94.53
N LYS A 707 -143.20 93.39 93.52
CA LYS A 707 -143.18 91.98 93.02
C LYS A 707 -142.18 92.01 91.82
N ASN A 708 -141.63 90.97 91.20
CA ASN A 708 -141.87 89.53 90.97
C ASN A 708 -140.49 89.00 90.42
N ASN A 709 -140.09 87.73 90.33
CA ASN A 709 -140.52 86.39 90.75
C ASN A 709 -139.36 85.42 90.34
N GLN A 710 -139.14 84.20 90.88
CA GLN A 710 -139.81 83.41 91.93
C GLN A 710 -138.90 82.24 92.37
N ALA A 711 -139.21 81.60 93.51
CA ALA A 711 -138.78 80.26 93.98
C ALA A 711 -137.26 80.03 94.22
N GLU A 712 -136.76 79.56 95.38
CA GLU A 712 -137.13 78.40 96.23
C GLU A 712 -136.60 77.07 95.63
N GLU A 713 -136.10 76.08 96.41
CA GLU A 713 -136.38 75.75 97.81
C GLU A 713 -135.25 74.91 98.49
N GLY A 714 -135.02 75.12 99.81
CA GLY A 714 -134.56 74.15 100.85
C GLY A 714 -133.33 73.23 100.68
N GLU A 715 -133.08 72.25 101.57
CA GLU A 715 -132.95 72.28 103.06
C GLU A 715 -132.27 70.95 103.55
N GLU A 716 -132.15 70.70 104.86
CA GLU A 716 -131.37 69.57 105.42
C GLU A 716 -132.05 68.17 105.37
N VAL A 717 -131.63 67.26 104.48
CA VAL A 717 -131.95 65.80 104.63
C VAL A 717 -130.80 64.84 104.28
N LYS A 718 -130.11 64.39 105.33
CA LYS A 718 -129.63 63.02 105.65
C LYS A 718 -128.92 62.11 104.62
N MET A 719 -127.95 61.36 105.17
CA MET A 719 -127.42 60.10 104.62
C MET A 719 -128.47 58.96 104.63
N LEU A 720 -128.20 57.90 103.87
CA LEU A 720 -129.14 56.93 103.26
C LEU A 720 -129.92 57.48 102.06
N ARG A 721 -129.93 56.67 100.99
CA ARG A 721 -131.13 56.20 100.27
C ARG A 721 -132.26 57.25 100.23
N ILE A 722 -132.36 58.04 99.17
CA ILE A 722 -133.18 57.74 97.98
C ILE A 722 -132.84 58.81 96.92
N GLU A 723 -132.52 58.50 95.65
CA GLU A 723 -132.25 57.21 95.01
C GLU A 723 -131.37 57.47 93.75
N LYS A 724 -130.50 56.55 93.28
CA LYS A 724 -130.84 55.57 92.24
C LYS A 724 -131.99 56.08 91.32
N SER A 725 -131.68 57.11 90.54
CA SER A 725 -132.55 57.68 89.49
C SER A 725 -131.75 58.17 88.27
N THR A 726 -130.47 58.55 88.44
CA THR A 726 -129.53 58.83 87.33
C THR A 726 -128.31 57.88 87.30
N LEU A 727 -128.43 56.70 87.92
CA LEU A 727 -127.51 55.56 87.70
C LEU A 727 -128.10 54.50 86.75
N GLU A 728 -129.25 54.78 86.13
CA GLU A 728 -129.88 53.88 85.15
C GLU A 728 -129.34 54.11 83.74
N ASP A 729 -129.06 55.37 83.35
CA ASP A 729 -128.52 55.70 82.03
C ASP A 729 -127.01 55.40 81.88
N ARG A 730 -126.76 54.11 81.64
CA ARG A 730 -125.62 53.53 80.89
C ARG A 730 -124.38 53.08 81.67
N VAL A 731 -124.62 52.47 82.84
CA VAL A 731 -124.02 51.13 83.07
C VAL A 731 -124.67 50.09 82.12
N LEU A 732 -125.88 50.36 81.64
CA LEU A 732 -126.55 49.74 80.47
C LEU A 732 -125.89 50.03 79.09
N GLU A 733 -124.57 50.14 79.02
CA GLU A 733 -123.83 49.67 77.83
C GLU A 733 -122.52 48.91 78.18
N LYS A 734 -122.56 48.14 79.27
CA LYS A 734 -121.98 46.79 79.20
C LYS A 734 -122.81 45.97 78.21
N ASP A 735 -122.16 45.45 77.15
CA ASP A 735 -122.41 44.12 76.55
C ASP A 735 -121.77 43.94 75.16
N ARG A 736 -121.29 45.00 74.51
CA ARG A 736 -120.58 44.90 73.22
C ARG A 736 -119.11 44.46 73.30
N SER A 737 -118.86 43.48 74.17
CA SER A 737 -118.05 42.28 73.88
C SER A 737 -116.52 42.47 73.69
N LEU A 738 -115.62 41.71 74.31
CA LEU A 738 -115.76 40.38 74.94
C LEU A 738 -116.21 39.24 74.00
N LYS A 739 -116.07 39.43 72.67
CA LYS A 739 -116.31 38.44 71.61
C LYS A 739 -115.39 38.64 70.39
N LEU A 740 -114.06 38.54 70.59
CA LEU A 740 -113.18 37.98 69.54
C LEU A 740 -111.84 37.40 70.04
N ASN A 741 -111.54 37.43 71.34
CA ASN A 741 -110.43 36.61 71.89
C ASN A 741 -110.82 35.13 72.09
N GLN A 742 -111.92 34.72 71.45
CA GLN A 742 -112.36 33.34 71.18
C GLN A 742 -112.91 33.31 69.73
N GLN A 743 -112.90 32.14 69.11
CA GLN A 743 -113.38 31.86 67.74
C GLN A 743 -112.54 32.37 66.54
N ARG A 744 -111.21 32.19 66.57
CA ARG A 744 -110.49 31.74 65.34
C ARG A 744 -109.30 30.80 65.53
N LEU A 745 -108.97 30.38 66.75
CA LEU A 745 -107.96 29.36 67.06
C LEU A 745 -108.42 27.91 66.76
N VAL A 746 -109.38 27.72 65.85
CA VAL A 746 -110.05 26.43 65.61
C VAL A 746 -110.23 26.14 64.11
N ASP A 747 -110.85 27.05 63.36
CA ASP A 747 -111.51 26.66 62.09
C ASP A 747 -110.62 26.62 60.84
N LEU A 748 -109.36 27.06 60.92
CA LEU A 748 -108.33 26.77 59.88
C LEU A 748 -107.30 25.73 60.31
N LYS A 749 -107.52 25.05 61.45
CA LYS A 749 -106.95 23.72 61.74
C LYS A 749 -107.83 22.58 61.21
N LYS A 750 -108.92 22.91 60.49
CA LYS A 750 -109.91 21.96 59.94
C LYS A 750 -110.42 22.25 58.53
N ALA A 751 -110.31 23.48 58.01
CA ALA A 751 -110.40 23.72 56.56
C ALA A 751 -109.05 23.32 55.92
N LEU A 752 -108.90 22.03 55.63
CA LEU A 752 -109.12 21.46 54.29
C LEU A 752 -107.89 21.73 53.40
N GLN A 753 -106.94 20.80 53.26
CA GLN A 753 -107.08 19.37 52.91
C GLN A 753 -107.94 19.22 51.65
N LYS A 754 -107.26 19.06 50.49
CA LYS A 754 -107.81 19.12 49.12
C LYS A 754 -108.22 20.53 48.68
N GLU A 755 -107.30 21.20 47.98
CA GLU A 755 -107.46 21.89 46.70
C GLU A 755 -106.25 22.85 46.54
N LEU A 756 -105.43 22.81 45.49
CA LEU A 756 -105.32 21.82 44.41
C LEU A 756 -103.89 21.89 43.80
N ASN A 757 -103.31 20.74 43.42
CA ASN A 757 -102.55 20.45 42.16
C ASN A 757 -101.97 21.61 41.31
N LYS A 758 -100.85 21.49 40.58
CA LYS A 758 -100.09 20.36 39.93
C LYS A 758 -98.76 20.98 39.40
N GLN A 759 -97.70 20.33 38.90
CA GLN A 759 -97.21 18.95 38.64
C GLN A 759 -95.66 19.10 38.56
N GLY A 760 -94.75 18.14 38.76
CA GLY A 760 -94.77 16.67 38.80
C GLY A 760 -93.78 16.11 37.74
N ALA A 761 -92.97 15.07 37.96
CA ALA A 761 -92.71 14.26 39.17
C ALA A 761 -91.46 13.33 39.00
N ALA A 762 -90.92 12.82 40.12
CA ALA A 762 -90.33 11.46 40.32
C ALA A 762 -89.08 11.00 39.50
N THR A 763 -88.13 10.14 39.95
CA THR A 763 -87.75 9.43 41.22
C THR A 763 -86.40 8.69 40.96
N SER A 764 -85.55 8.23 41.91
CA SER A 764 -85.17 8.58 43.30
C SER A 764 -84.21 7.51 43.91
N VAL A 765 -83.37 7.85 44.90
CA VAL A 765 -82.85 6.97 46.01
C VAL A 765 -81.78 5.89 45.61
N ASP A 766 -80.72 5.54 46.37
CA ASP A 766 -80.14 5.97 47.69
C ASP A 766 -78.56 5.88 47.61
N ARG A 767 -77.74 6.67 48.33
CA ARG A 767 -77.08 6.43 49.65
C ARG A 767 -76.33 5.09 49.85
N SER A 768 -75.22 4.95 50.61
CA SER A 768 -74.29 5.91 51.26
C SER A 768 -73.05 5.23 51.91
N ARG A 769 -71.95 5.98 52.07
CA ARG A 769 -71.01 6.00 53.24
C ARG A 769 -70.11 4.78 53.61
N SER A 770 -68.80 4.99 53.44
CA SER A 770 -67.64 4.70 54.34
C SER A 770 -67.30 3.27 54.83
N GLU A 771 -65.99 2.94 54.76
CA GLU A 771 -65.08 2.69 55.93
C GLU A 771 -64.23 1.39 55.99
N ARG A 772 -62.90 1.57 56.19
CA ARG A 772 -61.89 0.71 56.91
C ARG A 772 -61.59 -0.77 56.53
N ARG A 773 -60.28 -0.95 56.22
CA ARG A 773 -59.29 -1.88 56.86
C ARG A 773 -59.22 -3.40 56.53
N ARG A 774 -57.99 -3.78 56.11
CA ARG A 774 -57.11 -4.87 56.61
C ARG A 774 -57.43 -6.36 56.36
N SER A 775 -56.62 -6.91 55.45
CA SER A 775 -55.71 -8.08 55.63
C SER A 775 -56.22 -9.53 55.86
N SER A 776 -55.87 -10.36 54.86
CA SER A 776 -55.12 -11.63 54.96
C SER A 776 -55.77 -12.96 55.42
N SER A 777 -55.50 -13.99 54.59
CA SER A 777 -55.00 -15.36 54.93
C SER A 777 -55.85 -16.60 54.53
N ARG A 778 -55.11 -17.68 54.23
CA ARG A 778 -55.43 -19.08 53.81
C ARG A 778 -56.16 -19.91 54.91
N PRO A 779 -56.65 -21.17 54.70
CA PRO A 779 -56.26 -22.23 53.72
C PRO A 779 -57.45 -22.92 52.97
N GLY A 780 -57.31 -24.01 52.19
CA GLY A 780 -56.15 -24.74 51.63
C GLY A 780 -56.32 -26.29 51.57
N LYS A 781 -55.51 -26.97 50.73
CA LYS A 781 -55.56 -28.39 50.25
C LYS A 781 -56.66 -28.69 49.20
N GLY A 782 -56.41 -29.48 48.14
CA GLY A 782 -55.14 -30.07 47.67
C GLY A 782 -55.29 -31.02 46.45
N SER A 783 -54.15 -31.47 45.89
CA SER A 783 -53.99 -32.46 44.78
C SER A 783 -54.41 -32.02 43.35
N LEU A 784 -53.74 -32.41 42.25
CA LEU A 784 -52.50 -33.20 42.04
C LEU A 784 -51.87 -32.95 40.64
N ALA A 785 -50.53 -32.81 40.57
CA ALA A 785 -49.58 -33.09 39.44
C ALA A 785 -49.77 -32.47 38.01
N ALA A 786 -48.72 -32.24 37.19
CA ALA A 786 -47.28 -31.98 37.41
C ALA A 786 -46.55 -31.55 36.10
N SER A 787 -45.54 -30.66 36.21
CA SER A 787 -44.29 -30.51 35.41
C SER A 787 -44.31 -30.33 33.86
N ASN A 788 -43.36 -29.64 33.18
CA ASN A 788 -42.28 -28.65 33.46
C ASN A 788 -42.10 -27.84 32.12
N ASP A 789 -41.84 -26.52 32.04
CA ASP A 789 -40.65 -25.71 32.41
C ASP A 789 -39.40 -25.94 31.47
N THR A 790 -38.64 -24.94 30.95
CA THR A 790 -38.49 -23.48 31.24
C THR A 790 -37.84 -22.67 30.07
N THR A 791 -38.30 -21.43 29.76
CA THR A 791 -37.55 -20.28 29.11
C THR A 791 -36.90 -20.41 27.70
N ASN A 792 -36.53 -19.36 26.92
CA ASN A 792 -36.55 -17.87 27.07
C ASN A 792 -36.67 -17.11 25.71
N HIS A 793 -36.89 -15.78 25.71
CA HIS A 793 -37.08 -14.89 24.52
C HIS A 793 -36.00 -13.79 24.34
N ARG A 794 -35.80 -13.27 23.11
CA ARG A 794 -35.25 -11.90 22.83
C ARG A 794 -35.58 -11.39 21.39
N THR A 795 -35.48 -10.06 21.18
CA THR A 795 -35.49 -9.28 19.89
C THR A 795 -36.87 -9.10 19.20
N VAL A 796 -37.19 -8.03 18.43
CA VAL A 796 -36.66 -6.65 18.20
C VAL A 796 -37.79 -5.80 17.55
N ALA A 797 -37.78 -4.45 17.62
CA ALA A 797 -38.77 -3.59 16.94
C ALA A 797 -38.35 -2.11 16.69
N HIS A 798 -38.60 -1.58 15.47
CA HIS A 798 -39.08 -0.21 15.06
C HIS A 798 -38.36 1.09 15.59
N GLU A 799 -38.34 2.28 14.96
CA GLU A 799 -38.81 2.82 13.65
C GLU A 799 -38.19 4.21 13.25
N ASN A 800 -38.33 4.59 11.96
CA ASN A 800 -38.52 5.92 11.31
C ASN A 800 -37.95 7.28 11.86
N GLY A 801 -37.46 8.19 10.97
CA GLY A 801 -37.40 9.64 11.29
C GLY A 801 -36.62 10.70 10.45
N VAL A 802 -37.03 11.03 9.20
CA VAL A 802 -36.94 12.38 8.53
C VAL A 802 -35.55 12.95 8.06
N THR A 803 -35.59 13.89 7.10
CA THR A 803 -34.55 14.52 6.22
C THR A 803 -34.26 16.01 6.58
N PRO A 804 -33.42 16.81 5.85
CA PRO A 804 -32.57 16.62 4.65
C PRO A 804 -31.05 16.84 4.96
N GLU A 805 -30.07 17.21 4.10
CA GLU A 805 -29.92 17.65 2.68
C GLU A 805 -28.55 17.07 2.14
N ALA A 806 -27.92 17.30 0.98
CA ALA A 806 -27.90 18.32 -0.09
C ALA A 806 -27.39 17.77 -1.46
N VAL A 807 -27.30 18.64 -2.48
CA VAL A 807 -27.15 18.37 -3.94
C VAL A 807 -25.72 18.02 -4.44
N VAL A 808 -25.62 17.07 -5.40
CA VAL A 808 -24.73 17.12 -6.60
C VAL A 808 -25.39 16.37 -7.78
N ASP A 809 -25.30 16.89 -9.01
CA ASP A 809 -25.91 16.33 -10.25
C ASP A 809 -25.11 15.17 -10.93
N PRO A 810 -25.78 14.30 -11.72
CA PRO A 810 -25.15 13.18 -12.42
C PRO A 810 -24.63 13.50 -13.84
N ILE A 811 -23.64 12.73 -14.29
CA ILE A 811 -23.03 12.83 -15.63
C ILE A 811 -23.94 12.18 -16.71
N PRO A 812 -24.16 12.80 -17.88
CA PRO A 812 -24.97 12.21 -18.95
C PRO A 812 -24.38 10.92 -19.56
N SER A 813 -25.13 9.83 -19.51
CA SER A 813 -24.80 8.58 -20.22
C SER A 813 -25.18 8.70 -21.70
N LEU A 814 -24.20 8.57 -22.60
CA LEU A 814 -24.37 8.83 -24.04
C LEU A 814 -23.63 7.82 -24.95
N LEU A 815 -23.30 6.63 -24.45
CA LEU A 815 -22.58 5.58 -25.18
C LEU A 815 -23.27 4.21 -25.05
N ALA A 816 -24.43 4.09 -25.70
CA ALA A 816 -25.19 2.83 -25.81
C ALA A 816 -25.81 2.61 -27.21
N GLY A 817 -25.36 3.38 -28.23
CA GLY A 817 -25.86 3.31 -29.61
C GLY A 817 -24.72 3.22 -30.61
N ASP A 818 -24.91 2.43 -31.65
CA ASP A 818 -23.94 2.16 -32.72
C ASP A 818 -23.91 3.33 -33.72
N MET A 819 -23.09 4.34 -33.43
CA MET A 819 -23.18 5.68 -34.04
C MET A 819 -21.97 6.00 -34.93
N ALA A 820 -22.23 6.32 -36.19
CA ALA A 820 -21.24 6.55 -37.23
C ALA A 820 -21.09 8.03 -37.65
N LEU A 821 -19.88 8.46 -38.01
CA LEU A 821 -19.61 9.83 -38.50
C LEU A 821 -20.38 10.20 -39.79
N ASP A 822 -20.64 9.24 -40.68
CA ASP A 822 -21.36 9.47 -41.95
C ASP A 822 -22.88 9.38 -41.82
N ASP A 823 -23.44 9.28 -40.60
CA ASP A 823 -24.88 9.13 -40.45
C ASP A 823 -25.63 10.41 -40.91
N PRO A 824 -26.57 10.31 -41.88
CA PRO A 824 -27.29 11.47 -42.40
C PRO A 824 -28.28 12.07 -41.39
N SER A 825 -28.61 11.38 -40.30
CA SER A 825 -29.48 11.89 -39.22
C SER A 825 -28.77 12.86 -38.26
N LEU A 826 -27.43 12.88 -38.25
CA LEU A 826 -26.68 13.77 -37.36
C LEU A 826 -26.86 15.24 -37.72
N ASN A 827 -27.19 16.05 -36.70
CA ASN A 827 -27.21 17.50 -36.82
C ASN A 827 -25.76 18.05 -36.70
N ASP A 828 -25.46 19.20 -37.30
CA ASP A 828 -24.06 19.64 -37.46
C ASP A 828 -23.34 19.88 -36.11
N GLY A 829 -24.06 20.34 -35.09
CA GLY A 829 -23.52 20.43 -33.73
C GLY A 829 -23.14 19.07 -33.12
N GLN A 830 -23.84 17.99 -33.48
CA GLN A 830 -23.48 16.63 -33.05
C GLN A 830 -22.26 16.12 -33.80
N ARG A 831 -22.15 16.36 -35.12
CA ARG A 831 -20.93 16.07 -35.89
C ARG A 831 -19.72 16.78 -35.29
N ASP A 832 -19.85 18.06 -34.97
CA ASP A 832 -18.75 18.85 -34.40
C ASP A 832 -18.35 18.37 -32.99
N VAL A 833 -19.30 17.88 -32.17
CA VAL A 833 -18.98 17.18 -30.91
C VAL A 833 -18.26 15.86 -31.15
N VAL A 834 -18.70 15.02 -32.09
CA VAL A 834 -18.00 13.76 -32.43
C VAL A 834 -16.61 14.03 -33.00
N ILE A 835 -16.43 15.08 -33.81
CA ILE A 835 -15.13 15.51 -34.34
C ILE A 835 -14.22 16.04 -33.21
N LYS A 836 -14.75 16.80 -32.25
CA LYS A 836 -13.99 17.25 -31.06
C LYS A 836 -13.59 16.06 -30.17
N TYR A 837 -14.49 15.11 -29.96
CA TYR A 837 -14.21 13.88 -29.22
C TYR A 837 -13.15 13.02 -29.94
N LEU A 838 -13.28 12.79 -31.25
CA LEU A 838 -12.29 12.05 -32.04
C LEU A 838 -10.92 12.74 -32.04
N LYS A 839 -10.86 14.08 -32.13
CA LYS A 839 -9.60 14.83 -31.97
C LYS A 839 -8.98 14.59 -30.59
N HIS A 840 -9.77 14.60 -29.52
CA HIS A 840 -9.29 14.29 -28.17
C HIS A 840 -8.82 12.84 -28.03
N VAL A 841 -9.57 11.87 -28.56
CA VAL A 841 -9.22 10.44 -28.57
C VAL A 841 -7.93 10.19 -29.34
N VAL A 842 -7.72 10.82 -30.51
CA VAL A 842 -6.48 10.71 -31.29
C VAL A 842 -5.30 11.39 -30.58
N LEU A 843 -5.50 12.57 -29.97
CA LEU A 843 -4.47 13.22 -29.16
C LEU A 843 -4.07 12.40 -27.94
N ARG A 844 -5.05 11.83 -27.22
CA ARG A 844 -4.79 10.92 -26.09
C ARG A 844 -4.09 9.66 -26.56
N PHE A 845 -4.54 9.02 -27.65
CA PHE A 845 -3.91 7.84 -28.24
C PHE A 845 -2.44 8.07 -28.63
N LEU A 846 -2.07 9.27 -29.08
CA LEU A 846 -0.70 9.65 -29.38
C LEU A 846 0.14 10.02 -28.15
N SER A 847 -0.47 10.14 -26.96
CA SER A 847 0.15 10.67 -25.75
C SER A 847 0.01 9.77 -24.50
N CYS A 848 -0.72 8.65 -24.60
CA CYS A 848 -0.99 7.73 -23.49
C CYS A 848 -0.06 6.50 -23.50
N GLY A 849 -0.05 5.76 -22.39
CA GLY A 849 0.68 4.49 -22.27
C GLY A 849 0.14 3.39 -23.20
N GLN A 850 0.98 2.38 -23.43
CA GLN A 850 0.75 1.26 -24.36
C GLN A 850 -0.57 0.51 -24.12
N SER A 851 -0.97 0.32 -22.86
CA SER A 851 -2.22 -0.35 -22.46
C SER A 851 -3.47 0.49 -22.78
N GLU A 852 -3.44 1.80 -22.55
CA GLU A 852 -4.52 2.69 -22.97
C GLU A 852 -4.62 2.78 -24.50
N ALA A 853 -3.48 2.84 -25.20
CA ALA A 853 -3.45 2.94 -26.65
C ALA A 853 -4.21 1.78 -27.32
N GLN A 854 -4.00 0.54 -26.86
CA GLN A 854 -4.71 -0.64 -27.36
C GLN A 854 -6.24 -0.57 -27.15
N GLN A 855 -6.71 0.05 -26.06
CA GLN A 855 -8.15 0.23 -25.81
C GLN A 855 -8.73 1.32 -26.72
N LEU A 856 -7.99 2.42 -26.91
CA LEU A 856 -8.39 3.53 -27.78
C LEU A 856 -8.45 3.14 -29.27
N VAL A 857 -7.67 2.15 -29.74
CA VAL A 857 -7.81 1.60 -31.11
C VAL A 857 -9.24 1.13 -31.38
N LYS A 858 -9.91 0.48 -30.42
CA LYS A 858 -11.30 0.00 -30.61
C LYS A 858 -12.29 1.16 -30.75
N ALA A 859 -12.11 2.22 -29.94
CA ALA A 859 -12.94 3.43 -30.04
C ALA A 859 -12.73 4.16 -31.38
N ILE A 860 -11.48 4.27 -31.84
CA ILE A 860 -11.13 4.87 -33.14
C ILE A 860 -11.71 4.02 -34.29
N SER A 861 -11.55 2.70 -34.23
CA SER A 861 -12.08 1.74 -35.22
C SER A 861 -13.58 1.89 -35.40
N MET A 862 -14.33 1.95 -34.29
CA MET A 862 -15.79 2.11 -34.30
C MET A 862 -16.22 3.48 -34.85
N ILE A 863 -15.59 4.57 -34.43
CA ILE A 863 -15.95 5.94 -34.86
C ILE A 863 -15.62 6.19 -36.35
N LEU A 864 -14.50 5.64 -36.84
CA LEU A 864 -14.03 5.81 -38.23
C LEU A 864 -14.39 4.67 -39.19
N LYS A 865 -15.16 3.66 -38.74
CA LYS A 865 -15.50 2.44 -39.50
C LYS A 865 -14.28 1.77 -40.15
N PHE A 866 -13.20 1.56 -39.38
CA PHE A 866 -12.08 0.79 -39.91
C PHE A 866 -12.56 -0.61 -40.34
N THR A 867 -12.15 -1.05 -41.53
CA THR A 867 -12.29 -2.45 -41.89
C THR A 867 -11.45 -3.31 -40.94
N LYS A 868 -11.80 -4.59 -40.81
CA LYS A 868 -11.11 -5.50 -39.89
C LYS A 868 -9.60 -5.62 -40.20
N ASP A 869 -9.22 -5.44 -41.47
CA ASP A 869 -7.84 -5.41 -41.93
C ASP A 869 -7.12 -4.11 -41.54
N GLU A 870 -7.80 -2.97 -41.55
CA GLU A 870 -7.24 -1.68 -41.09
C GLU A 870 -7.08 -1.64 -39.57
N GLU A 871 -8.05 -2.16 -38.80
CA GLU A 871 -7.92 -2.29 -37.35
C GLU A 871 -6.75 -3.23 -36.98
N ASN A 872 -6.57 -4.32 -37.71
CA ASN A 872 -5.44 -5.23 -37.52
C ASN A 872 -4.11 -4.59 -37.93
N LEU A 873 -4.04 -3.86 -39.05
CA LEU A 873 -2.83 -3.15 -39.46
C LEU A 873 -2.39 -2.09 -38.42
N VAL A 874 -3.33 -1.40 -37.79
CA VAL A 874 -3.02 -0.44 -36.71
C VAL A 874 -2.50 -1.16 -35.45
N LYS A 875 -3.02 -2.34 -35.11
CA LYS A 875 -2.48 -3.18 -34.02
C LYS A 875 -1.07 -3.69 -34.35
N GLU A 876 -0.85 -4.25 -35.55
CA GLU A 876 0.47 -4.72 -35.99
C GLU A 876 1.51 -3.59 -35.97
N VAL A 877 1.13 -2.37 -36.35
CA VAL A 877 2.02 -1.20 -36.32
C VAL A 877 2.31 -0.72 -34.90
N LEU A 878 1.34 -0.79 -33.97
CA LEU A 878 1.58 -0.56 -32.54
C LEU A 878 2.53 -1.61 -31.96
N GLU A 879 2.23 -2.89 -32.21
CA GLU A 879 2.99 -4.03 -31.69
C GLU A 879 4.43 -4.02 -32.22
N TYR A 880 4.62 -3.74 -33.52
CA TYR A 880 5.92 -3.49 -34.14
C TYR A 880 6.67 -2.33 -33.46
N ARG A 881 6.01 -1.19 -33.18
CA ARG A 881 6.65 -0.06 -32.47
C ARG A 881 7.04 -0.38 -31.03
N THR A 882 6.46 -1.41 -30.43
CA THR A 882 6.80 -1.89 -29.08
C THR A 882 7.70 -3.13 -29.07
N SER A 883 8.01 -3.71 -30.23
CA SER A 883 8.82 -4.92 -30.37
C SER A 883 10.20 -4.60 -30.94
N TRP A 884 11.23 -4.74 -30.10
CA TRP A 884 12.64 -4.50 -30.46
C TRP A 884 13.12 -5.33 -31.67
N PHE A 885 12.44 -6.46 -31.96
CA PHE A 885 12.79 -7.41 -33.02
C PHE A 885 11.66 -7.64 -34.04
N GLY A 886 10.64 -6.78 -34.07
CA GLY A 886 9.54 -6.89 -35.03
C GLY A 886 9.98 -6.64 -36.47
N SER A 887 9.35 -7.32 -37.44
CA SER A 887 9.41 -6.93 -38.85
C SER A 887 8.37 -5.85 -39.14
N ARG A 888 8.71 -4.83 -39.93
CA ARG A 888 7.78 -3.74 -40.27
C ARG A 888 6.57 -4.30 -41.05
N PRO A 889 5.31 -4.04 -40.63
CA PRO A 889 4.11 -4.55 -41.31
C PRO A 889 4.04 -4.22 -42.80
N SER A 890 3.54 -5.16 -43.60
CA SER A 890 3.58 -5.10 -45.07
C SER A 890 2.47 -4.21 -45.63
N THR A 891 2.78 -2.95 -45.98
CA THR A 891 1.82 -1.93 -46.44
C THR A 891 1.28 -2.15 -47.87
N LYS A 892 1.00 -3.40 -48.27
CA LYS A 892 0.57 -3.76 -49.64
C LYS A 892 -0.87 -3.35 -49.97
N ASN A 893 -1.75 -3.21 -48.96
CA ASN A 893 -3.17 -2.91 -49.16
C ASN A 893 -3.56 -1.45 -48.85
N VAL A 894 -2.60 -0.56 -48.54
CA VAL A 894 -2.92 0.85 -48.25
C VAL A 894 -3.32 1.57 -49.54
N ILE A 895 -4.61 1.87 -49.69
CA ILE A 895 -5.15 2.67 -50.79
C ILE A 895 -4.55 4.08 -50.71
N LYS A 896 -3.64 4.41 -51.64
CA LYS A 896 -3.09 5.77 -51.75
C LYS A 896 -4.22 6.74 -52.10
N PRO A 897 -4.46 7.82 -51.31
CA PRO A 897 -5.46 8.82 -51.66
C PRO A 897 -5.09 9.48 -52.99
N SER A 898 -5.97 9.35 -53.99
CA SER A 898 -5.68 9.74 -55.36
C SER A 898 -5.81 11.27 -55.55
N PHE A 899 -4.75 12.00 -55.23
CA PHE A 899 -4.62 13.43 -55.55
C PHE A 899 -4.46 13.67 -57.06
N LYS A 900 -5.48 13.34 -57.85
CA LYS A 900 -5.61 13.72 -59.27
C LYS A 900 -6.08 15.17 -59.42
N GLY A 901 -5.31 16.10 -58.86
CA GLY A 901 -5.41 17.52 -59.20
C GLY A 901 -4.98 17.74 -60.66
N LYS A 902 -5.90 18.15 -61.53
CA LYS A 902 -5.60 18.50 -62.93
C LYS A 902 -5.03 19.92 -63.02
N SER A 903 -4.03 20.12 -63.89
CA SER A 903 -3.51 21.42 -64.33
C SER A 903 -2.70 22.17 -63.24
N ARG A 904 -1.54 22.77 -63.53
CA ARG A 904 -1.31 23.69 -64.68
C ARG A 904 0.17 23.74 -65.11
N HIS A 905 0.42 24.02 -66.38
CA HIS A 905 1.77 24.35 -66.89
C HIS A 905 2.27 25.71 -66.37
N LYS A 906 3.58 25.87 -66.12
CA LYS A 906 4.52 26.54 -67.06
C LYS A 906 5.93 26.71 -66.48
N ARG A 907 6.92 26.43 -67.35
CA ARG A 907 8.38 26.64 -67.19
C ARG A 907 9.03 25.82 -66.08
#